data_AF-A0A2E5NU21-F1
#
_entry.id   AF-A0A2E5NU21-F1
#
_cell.length_a   1.000
_cell.length_b   1.000
_cell.length_c   1.000
_cell.angle_alpha   90.00
_cell.angle_beta   90.00
_cell.angle_gamma   90.00
#
_symmetry.space_group_name_H-M   'P 1'
#
loop_
_entity.id
_entity.type
_entity.pdbx_description
1 polymer ?
#
loop_
_entity_poly.entity_id
_entity_poly.type
_entity_poly.pdbx_seq_one_letter_code
_entity_poly.pdbx_strand_id
1 'polypeptide(L)'
;MSKRLIRLLAVMLGFALVVSACGSDSDDAAPAATTAAPAAAEDQATTTAAPEPPAEPVTVGLVFDIGGRGDQSFNDAAYAGLERAANELGAIISDASPNADGSNRAELLRLSADVNDLVIGVGFLFDAAMAEVAAEYPDTHFAIVDGFVDAPNVASLLFAEHEGSFLVGAAAGLKTAANKIGFIGGVNFPLINKFEAGFVAGVEQTNPDAAVMVEYVTEPPDFDGFNAPDRGREIALSMYEKGADIIYHAAGGTGAGLFEAAKSFSEESGSKVWAIGVDSDQYLTSDESVRDYILSSMLKRVDVAVYNTIRAEGEGSFQAGGQTFDLSVDGVGYSKTGGFVDDIAGELDALKARVVNKAITVPDVPGERAVVMPDLGGRVITIAVDNAYLPFAYIPADTGVAEGWDYDAMDEVCARLNCVPSFQEFAWDGTIIATGEGQFDMAGGGITITEERDKVVDFSISFISTDQKILVPKASDEVGSRADLEASDCNVGSMTGTTNYDLSAEIVGEDRIVAFESFAFAVQAMISGDVCAVIMDDVAGQGYQGENADQGDLLPESLQSDPLGWAFTEGSDLVAPFNIAIQAMKDDGSLAALNAKYFGTAFTITYDDIGDGAYAEEESAASMPGEGVDLTMCRANWASGYIQAEIVRQILMKAGYTVSDPSQIELGPSNAYTAMAEGTCDLWANSWYPGHFSWFENELSDGSLVGDHVEAVPGLFQDSGVQGFLVTKSWAEANNISTIDQINRDESLWSQLDSDGNGKGEILGCPESWTCDDIIENQIAFGNGTEPWGNLEETKADYDAMFAEMVNRVNNGDPGILYTWSPASYLTVLVPGDNVLWLSVEAVLDDSNPLGKEGGENHQQEEGFTAFGADMCTQPCQLGWSAADIQVSANTSVLDANPFMRRLLPLVKPSILDISFLQVEQTDGDGSEAHVVKLATGWMADNADHVNAWILEAAGG
;
A
#
# COMPACT_ATOMS: atom_id res chain seq x y z
N MET A 1 52.38 25.12 3.30
CA MET A 1 51.73 25.43 4.60
C MET A 1 50.76 26.58 4.42
N SER A 2 49.52 26.39 4.89
CA SER A 2 48.45 27.37 5.19
C SER A 2 48.39 28.72 4.44
N LYS A 3 47.27 28.96 3.74
CA LYS A 3 46.70 30.32 3.52
C LYS A 3 45.17 30.30 3.54
N ARG A 4 44.58 30.88 4.60
CA ARG A 4 43.18 31.33 4.69
C ARG A 4 43.06 32.83 4.35
N LEU A 5 41.82 33.30 4.15
CA LEU A 5 41.32 34.70 4.17
C LEU A 5 41.65 35.67 3.01
N ILE A 6 40.59 36.21 2.36
CA ILE A 6 40.38 37.56 1.71
C ILE A 6 39.09 37.50 0.84
N ARG A 7 38.14 38.46 0.77
CA ARG A 7 37.73 39.64 1.59
C ARG A 7 36.25 40.02 1.28
N LEU A 8 35.74 41.17 1.77
CA LEU A 8 34.31 41.59 1.72
C LEU A 8 34.15 43.13 1.49
N LEU A 9 32.92 43.62 1.22
CA LEU A 9 32.41 45.03 1.13
C LEU A 9 32.78 45.82 -0.16
N ALA A 10 32.05 46.84 -0.68
CA ALA A 10 30.74 47.53 -0.42
C ALA A 10 30.33 48.31 -1.72
N VAL A 11 29.10 48.79 -2.09
CA VAL A 11 27.74 49.00 -1.53
C VAL A 11 27.28 50.50 -1.48
N MET A 12 25.99 50.77 -1.83
CA MET A 12 25.17 52.03 -1.78
C MET A 12 25.34 53.19 -2.81
N LEU A 13 24.23 53.56 -3.49
CA LEU A 13 23.51 54.87 -3.40
C LEU A 13 22.15 54.81 -4.16
N GLY A 14 21.26 55.83 -4.11
CA GLY A 14 19.96 55.77 -4.82
C GLY A 14 19.11 57.07 -4.98
N PHE A 15 17.88 56.88 -5.50
CA PHE A 15 16.67 57.75 -5.53
C PHE A 15 16.62 59.11 -6.29
N ALA A 16 15.59 59.29 -7.14
CA ALA A 16 14.97 60.57 -7.54
C ALA A 16 13.57 60.37 -8.20
N LEU A 17 12.68 61.38 -8.19
CA LEU A 17 11.25 61.33 -8.59
C LEU A 17 10.86 62.44 -9.59
N VAL A 18 9.93 62.16 -10.53
CA VAL A 18 9.11 63.13 -11.32
C VAL A 18 7.74 62.51 -11.68
N VAL A 19 6.66 63.30 -11.81
CA VAL A 19 5.27 62.85 -12.08
C VAL A 19 4.53 63.82 -13.04
N SER A 20 3.49 63.31 -13.77
CA SER A 20 2.50 64.05 -14.61
C SER A 20 2.99 64.50 -16.01
N ALA A 21 2.25 64.45 -17.13
CA ALA A 21 0.84 64.09 -17.45
C ALA A 21 0.69 63.90 -19.01
N CYS A 22 -0.39 63.43 -19.67
CA CYS A 22 -1.63 62.70 -19.32
C CYS A 22 -2.39 62.26 -20.62
N GLY A 23 -3.16 61.16 -20.59
CA GLY A 23 -4.11 60.70 -21.64
C GLY A 23 -3.49 59.89 -22.81
N SER A 24 -4.10 58.84 -23.35
CA SER A 24 -5.52 58.39 -23.33
C SER A 24 -5.71 56.87 -23.54
N ASP A 25 -6.78 56.33 -22.95
CA ASP A 25 -7.55 55.09 -23.21
C ASP A 25 -6.91 53.68 -23.25
N SER A 26 -7.65 52.77 -22.60
CA SER A 26 -7.81 51.30 -22.75
C SER A 26 -6.72 50.30 -22.34
N ASP A 27 -7.25 49.21 -21.79
CA ASP A 27 -6.74 47.85 -21.55
C ASP A 27 -5.86 47.59 -20.30
N ASP A 28 -6.14 46.44 -19.67
CA ASP A 28 -5.83 46.05 -18.29
C ASP A 28 -4.80 44.90 -18.20
N ALA A 29 -4.58 44.40 -16.98
CA ALA A 29 -3.68 43.31 -16.57
C ALA A 29 -2.17 43.64 -16.53
N ALA A 30 -1.57 43.49 -15.35
CA ALA A 30 -0.14 43.68 -15.08
C ALA A 30 0.47 42.40 -14.45
N PRO A 31 1.77 42.12 -14.66
CA PRO A 31 2.36 40.80 -14.41
C PRO A 31 3.04 40.62 -13.04
N ALA A 32 3.36 39.36 -12.71
CA ALA A 32 4.02 38.92 -11.48
C ALA A 32 5.54 39.23 -11.43
N ALA A 33 6.11 39.24 -10.21
CA ALA A 33 7.52 38.92 -9.92
C ALA A 33 7.84 38.74 -8.40
N THR A 34 7.87 37.48 -7.94
CA THR A 34 8.85 36.84 -7.02
C THR A 34 9.63 37.64 -5.94
N THR A 35 9.74 37.08 -4.72
CA THR A 35 10.99 36.73 -3.99
C THR A 35 10.67 36.30 -2.53
N ALA A 36 11.39 35.40 -1.84
CA ALA A 36 12.26 34.26 -2.22
C ALA A 36 12.54 33.43 -0.93
N ALA A 37 12.53 32.09 -1.02
CA ALA A 37 12.80 31.19 0.10
C ALA A 37 14.31 30.83 0.25
N PRO A 38 14.77 30.35 1.44
CA PRO A 38 16.06 29.68 1.55
C PRO A 38 16.03 28.30 0.89
N ALA A 39 17.17 27.82 0.40
CA ALA A 39 17.26 26.54 -0.30
C ALA A 39 17.41 25.36 0.68
N ALA A 40 16.36 24.52 0.76
CA ALA A 40 16.51 23.08 0.94
C ALA A 40 16.68 22.40 -0.44
N ALA A 41 16.96 21.10 -0.48
CA ALA A 41 17.17 20.38 -1.75
C ALA A 41 15.84 20.17 -2.50
N GLU A 42 15.93 20.12 -3.83
CA GLU A 42 14.85 19.64 -4.68
C GLU A 42 14.80 18.11 -4.57
N ASP A 43 13.65 17.56 -4.19
CA ASP A 43 13.29 16.19 -4.50
C ASP A 43 12.18 16.22 -5.55
N GLN A 44 12.25 15.37 -6.57
CA GLN A 44 11.34 15.40 -7.72
C GLN A 44 10.64 14.06 -7.86
N ALA A 45 9.33 14.04 -7.60
CA ALA A 45 8.45 12.98 -8.08
C ALA A 45 8.54 12.93 -9.62
N THR A 46 9.23 11.92 -10.13
CA THR A 46 9.45 11.73 -11.57
C THR A 46 8.22 11.16 -12.25
N THR A 47 7.89 11.69 -13.42
CA THR A 47 6.89 11.10 -14.30
C THR A 47 7.38 9.76 -14.83
N THR A 48 6.73 8.66 -14.48
CA THR A 48 6.77 7.42 -15.28
C THR A 48 5.90 7.57 -16.53
N ALA A 49 6.36 8.42 -17.44
CA ALA A 49 6.27 8.08 -18.85
C ALA A 49 7.03 6.74 -19.09
N ALA A 50 6.91 6.15 -20.28
CA ALA A 50 7.90 5.16 -20.72
C ALA A 50 9.30 5.79 -20.55
N PRO A 51 10.22 5.17 -19.79
CA PRO A 51 11.36 5.87 -19.20
C PRO A 51 12.22 6.52 -20.27
N GLU A 52 12.60 7.79 -20.07
CA GLU A 52 13.61 8.40 -20.95
C GLU A 52 14.93 7.64 -20.73
N PRO A 53 15.48 6.98 -21.78
CA PRO A 53 16.54 6.00 -21.58
C PRO A 53 17.80 6.65 -21.03
N PRO A 54 18.58 5.92 -20.20
CA PRO A 54 19.78 6.46 -19.56
C PRO A 54 20.76 7.04 -20.59
N ALA A 55 21.41 8.15 -20.21
CA ALA A 55 22.15 9.01 -21.14
C ALA A 55 23.30 8.29 -21.89
N GLU A 56 23.84 7.21 -21.32
CA GLU A 56 24.54 6.16 -22.06
C GLU A 56 23.92 4.79 -21.67
N PRO A 57 23.71 3.84 -22.61
CA PRO A 57 23.08 2.56 -22.29
C PRO A 57 23.97 1.62 -21.46
N VAL A 58 23.38 0.98 -20.45
CA VAL A 58 24.03 -0.10 -19.68
C VAL A 58 24.35 -1.29 -20.59
N THR A 59 25.57 -1.82 -20.49
CA THR A 59 25.95 -3.10 -21.11
C THR A 59 25.73 -4.25 -20.12
N VAL A 60 24.97 -5.27 -20.53
CA VAL A 60 24.53 -6.37 -19.65
C VAL A 60 24.85 -7.72 -20.25
N GLY A 61 25.53 -8.58 -19.48
CA GLY A 61 25.87 -9.93 -19.89
C GLY A 61 25.26 -10.99 -18.99
N LEU A 62 24.28 -11.72 -19.51
CA LEU A 62 23.58 -12.81 -18.82
C LEU A 62 24.24 -14.16 -19.11
N VAL A 63 24.53 -14.93 -18.06
CA VAL A 63 25.18 -16.25 -18.17
C VAL A 63 24.31 -17.30 -17.49
N PHE A 64 23.92 -18.34 -18.22
CA PHE A 64 23.10 -19.45 -17.70
C PHE A 64 23.95 -20.48 -16.94
N ASP A 65 23.41 -21.14 -15.90
CA ASP A 65 24.14 -22.18 -15.17
C ASP A 65 23.98 -23.58 -15.77
N ILE A 66 22.80 -23.93 -16.29
CA ILE A 66 22.49 -25.21 -16.94
C ILE A 66 21.69 -24.95 -18.22
N GLY A 67 22.23 -25.38 -19.36
CA GLY A 67 21.55 -25.22 -20.64
C GLY A 67 21.50 -23.76 -21.10
N GLY A 68 20.31 -23.16 -21.04
CA GLY A 68 20.01 -21.81 -21.52
C GLY A 68 18.63 -21.74 -22.16
N ARG A 69 18.43 -20.77 -23.06
CA ARG A 69 17.14 -20.48 -23.73
C ARG A 69 16.48 -21.71 -24.37
N GLY A 70 15.15 -21.74 -24.34
CA GLY A 70 14.30 -22.82 -24.86
C GLY A 70 13.83 -23.83 -23.81
N ASP A 71 13.93 -23.50 -22.51
CA ASP A 71 13.40 -24.32 -21.41
C ASP A 71 11.94 -24.01 -21.06
N GLN A 72 11.36 -22.94 -21.63
CA GLN A 72 9.98 -22.47 -21.42
C GLN A 72 9.66 -22.14 -19.94
N SER A 73 10.70 -21.94 -19.12
CA SER A 73 10.66 -21.94 -17.65
C SER A 73 11.65 -20.88 -17.10
N PHE A 74 12.55 -21.26 -16.20
CA PHE A 74 13.53 -20.42 -15.52
C PHE A 74 14.46 -19.61 -16.45
N ASN A 75 15.12 -20.26 -17.42
CA ASN A 75 16.11 -19.59 -18.28
C ASN A 75 15.45 -18.63 -19.27
N ASP A 76 14.31 -19.01 -19.85
CA ASP A 76 13.55 -18.13 -20.73
C ASP A 76 12.89 -16.97 -19.97
N ALA A 77 12.49 -17.13 -18.70
CA ALA A 77 12.01 -16.02 -17.86
C ALA A 77 13.13 -15.00 -17.57
N ALA A 78 14.34 -15.46 -17.21
CA ALA A 78 15.49 -14.59 -17.02
C ALA A 78 15.87 -13.84 -18.31
N TYR A 79 15.82 -14.52 -19.46
CA TYR A 79 16.04 -13.88 -20.75
C TYR A 79 14.91 -12.90 -21.13
N ALA A 80 13.65 -13.16 -20.75
CA ALA A 80 12.55 -12.23 -20.97
C ALA A 80 12.75 -10.91 -20.22
N GLY A 81 13.25 -10.96 -18.97
CA GLY A 81 13.65 -9.75 -18.22
C GLY A 81 14.78 -8.96 -18.90
N LEU A 82 15.77 -9.66 -19.45
CA LEU A 82 16.87 -9.08 -20.22
C LEU A 82 16.40 -8.43 -21.54
N GLU A 83 15.57 -9.13 -22.31
CA GLU A 83 15.00 -8.63 -23.57
C GLU A 83 14.04 -7.46 -23.33
N ARG A 84 13.27 -7.50 -22.25
CA ARG A 84 12.45 -6.37 -21.78
C ARG A 84 13.31 -5.15 -21.47
N ALA A 85 14.41 -5.30 -20.74
CA ALA A 85 15.35 -4.21 -20.45
C ALA A 85 16.01 -3.65 -21.72
N ALA A 86 16.31 -4.47 -22.73
CA ALA A 86 16.79 -4.00 -24.03
C ALA A 86 15.74 -3.16 -24.79
N ASN A 87 14.46 -3.53 -24.69
CA ASN A 87 13.36 -2.85 -25.38
C ASN A 87 12.89 -1.56 -24.67
N GLU A 88 12.77 -1.57 -23.33
CA GLU A 88 12.24 -0.46 -22.54
C GLU A 88 13.33 0.52 -22.05
N LEU A 89 14.52 0.01 -21.70
CA LEU A 89 15.63 0.81 -21.15
C LEU A 89 16.77 1.04 -22.15
N GLY A 90 16.68 0.45 -23.35
CA GLY A 90 17.71 0.54 -24.39
C GLY A 90 19.00 -0.24 -24.09
N ALA A 91 19.00 -1.13 -23.09
CA ALA A 91 20.18 -1.86 -22.63
C ALA A 91 20.88 -2.67 -23.75
N ILE A 92 22.21 -2.68 -23.74
CA ILE A 92 23.03 -3.42 -24.70
C ILE A 92 23.27 -4.82 -24.13
N ILE A 93 22.44 -5.77 -24.56
CA ILE A 93 22.40 -7.11 -23.97
C ILE A 93 23.27 -8.14 -24.69
N SER A 94 23.77 -9.12 -23.93
CA SER A 94 24.44 -10.33 -24.42
C SER A 94 24.10 -11.54 -23.55
N ASP A 95 24.00 -12.73 -24.14
CA ASP A 95 23.73 -13.99 -23.43
C ASP A 95 24.77 -15.10 -23.72
N ALA A 96 25.04 -15.95 -22.73
CA ALA A 96 26.01 -17.03 -22.82
C ALA A 96 25.59 -18.32 -22.10
N SER A 97 25.60 -19.44 -22.82
CA SER A 97 25.41 -20.79 -22.28
C SER A 97 26.73 -21.48 -21.91
N PRO A 98 26.76 -22.29 -20.84
CA PRO A 98 27.93 -23.06 -20.44
C PRO A 98 28.11 -24.30 -21.33
N ASN A 99 29.26 -24.96 -21.18
CA ASN A 99 29.46 -26.29 -21.74
C ASN A 99 28.68 -27.34 -20.92
N ALA A 100 28.46 -28.53 -21.51
CA ALA A 100 27.55 -29.54 -20.94
C ALA A 100 27.97 -30.12 -19.58
N ASP A 101 29.23 -29.98 -19.15
CA ASP A 101 29.69 -30.34 -17.80
C ASP A 101 29.82 -29.13 -16.86
N GLY A 102 29.45 -27.94 -17.32
CA GLY A 102 29.49 -26.68 -16.56
C GLY A 102 30.89 -26.18 -16.20
N SER A 103 31.96 -26.80 -16.71
CA SER A 103 33.33 -26.47 -16.30
C SER A 103 33.79 -25.06 -16.68
N ASN A 104 33.10 -24.39 -17.60
CA ASN A 104 33.45 -23.04 -18.07
C ASN A 104 32.65 -21.89 -17.42
N ARG A 105 31.76 -22.14 -16.45
CA ARG A 105 30.97 -21.07 -15.78
C ARG A 105 31.81 -19.89 -15.30
N ALA A 106 32.91 -20.17 -14.59
CA ALA A 106 33.84 -19.16 -14.08
C ALA A 106 34.75 -18.52 -15.16
N GLU A 107 34.78 -19.06 -16.38
CA GLU A 107 35.41 -18.43 -17.56
C GLU A 107 34.41 -17.49 -18.23
N LEU A 108 33.14 -17.90 -18.35
CA LEU A 108 32.08 -17.08 -18.93
C LEU A 108 31.77 -15.82 -18.10
N LEU A 109 31.70 -15.91 -16.77
CA LEU A 109 31.52 -14.73 -15.91
C LEU A 109 32.63 -13.68 -16.13
N ARG A 110 33.89 -14.11 -16.24
CA ARG A 110 35.04 -13.22 -16.52
C ARG A 110 34.98 -12.61 -17.92
N LEU A 111 34.71 -13.43 -18.94
CA LEU A 111 34.53 -12.96 -20.32
C LEU A 111 33.34 -12.01 -20.48
N SER A 112 32.35 -12.11 -19.61
CA SER A 112 31.22 -11.18 -19.51
C SER A 112 31.64 -9.87 -18.83
N ALA A 113 32.32 -9.94 -17.69
CA ALA A 113 32.79 -8.78 -16.92
C ALA A 113 33.90 -7.99 -17.63
N ASP A 114 34.66 -8.61 -18.53
CA ASP A 114 35.62 -7.93 -19.41
C ASP A 114 34.97 -6.92 -20.38
N VAL A 115 33.64 -6.99 -20.61
CA VAL A 115 32.93 -6.22 -21.66
C VAL A 115 31.53 -5.72 -21.30
N ASN A 116 31.03 -5.96 -20.07
CA ASN A 116 29.73 -5.49 -19.58
C ASN A 116 29.86 -4.76 -18.24
N ASP A 117 28.98 -3.79 -17.98
CA ASP A 117 28.89 -3.06 -16.70
C ASP A 117 28.25 -3.93 -15.61
N LEU A 118 27.22 -4.70 -16.01
CA LEU A 118 26.48 -5.65 -15.16
C LEU A 118 26.54 -7.08 -15.71
N VAL A 119 26.85 -8.06 -14.85
CA VAL A 119 26.88 -9.49 -15.20
C VAL A 119 25.86 -10.28 -14.37
N ILE A 120 24.93 -10.98 -15.02
CA ILE A 120 23.85 -11.72 -14.36
C ILE A 120 24.08 -13.23 -14.49
N GLY A 121 24.40 -13.90 -13.39
CA GLY A 121 24.47 -15.37 -13.33
C GLY A 121 23.10 -15.96 -12.98
N VAL A 122 22.53 -16.75 -13.89
CA VAL A 122 21.21 -17.37 -13.72
C VAL A 122 21.38 -18.80 -13.20
N GLY A 123 21.19 -18.98 -11.89
CA GLY A 123 21.17 -20.29 -11.20
C GLY A 123 22.24 -20.46 -10.11
N PHE A 124 21.88 -21.19 -9.05
CA PHE A 124 22.69 -21.37 -7.83
C PHE A 124 24.06 -22.04 -8.05
N LEU A 125 24.30 -22.74 -9.16
CA LEU A 125 25.63 -23.31 -9.44
C LEU A 125 26.70 -22.25 -9.75
N PHE A 126 26.34 -20.96 -9.76
CA PHE A 126 27.29 -19.86 -9.80
C PHE A 126 27.88 -19.47 -8.44
N ASP A 127 27.27 -19.73 -7.28
CA ASP A 127 27.66 -19.19 -5.95
C ASP A 127 29.18 -18.98 -5.77
N ALA A 128 29.94 -20.09 -5.81
CA ALA A 128 31.38 -20.09 -5.58
C ALA A 128 32.21 -19.44 -6.71
N ALA A 129 31.71 -19.51 -7.96
CA ALA A 129 32.35 -18.88 -9.11
C ALA A 129 32.07 -17.36 -9.17
N MET A 130 30.88 -16.94 -8.77
CA MET A 130 30.48 -15.55 -8.68
C MET A 130 31.25 -14.84 -7.56
N ALA A 131 31.37 -15.46 -6.38
CA ALA A 131 32.20 -14.95 -5.29
C ALA A 131 33.70 -14.85 -5.66
N GLU A 132 34.21 -15.76 -6.50
CA GLU A 132 35.58 -15.70 -7.03
C GLU A 132 35.76 -14.53 -8.02
N VAL A 133 34.83 -14.36 -8.97
CA VAL A 133 34.94 -13.37 -10.05
C VAL A 133 34.59 -11.96 -9.60
N ALA A 134 33.57 -11.77 -8.76
CA ALA A 134 33.21 -10.46 -8.22
C ALA A 134 34.35 -9.82 -7.39
N ALA A 135 35.16 -10.66 -6.73
CA ALA A 135 36.37 -10.22 -6.02
C ALA A 135 37.58 -9.92 -6.94
N GLU A 136 37.58 -10.41 -8.19
CA GLU A 136 38.56 -10.04 -9.22
C GLU A 136 38.16 -8.76 -9.98
N TYR A 137 36.86 -8.47 -10.09
CA TYR A 137 36.27 -7.36 -10.84
C TYR A 137 35.48 -6.40 -9.90
N PRO A 138 36.16 -5.66 -8.99
CA PRO A 138 35.48 -4.82 -7.99
C PRO A 138 34.83 -3.54 -8.56
N ASP A 139 35.13 -3.19 -9.82
CA ASP A 139 34.54 -2.06 -10.55
C ASP A 139 33.37 -2.50 -11.47
N THR A 140 32.97 -3.77 -11.42
CA THR A 140 31.83 -4.37 -12.17
C THR A 140 30.77 -4.83 -11.18
N HIS A 141 29.49 -4.61 -11.48
CA HIS A 141 28.39 -5.14 -10.68
C HIS A 141 27.94 -6.51 -11.18
N PHE A 142 27.47 -7.34 -10.25
CA PHE A 142 27.02 -8.70 -10.53
C PHE A 142 25.65 -8.94 -9.91
N ALA A 143 24.85 -9.79 -10.55
CA ALA A 143 23.65 -10.35 -9.95
C ALA A 143 23.67 -11.87 -10.04
N ILE A 144 23.12 -12.56 -9.05
CA ILE A 144 22.94 -14.02 -9.05
C ILE A 144 21.48 -14.35 -8.75
N VAL A 145 20.84 -15.10 -9.66
CA VAL A 145 19.47 -15.64 -9.48
C VAL A 145 19.56 -16.99 -8.78
N ASP A 146 18.74 -17.21 -7.76
CA ASP A 146 18.63 -18.45 -6.96
C ASP A 146 19.87 -18.85 -6.15
N GLY A 147 20.96 -18.09 -6.26
CA GLY A 147 22.18 -18.24 -5.46
C GLY A 147 22.34 -17.12 -4.42
N PHE A 148 23.32 -17.28 -3.53
CA PHE A 148 23.63 -16.28 -2.50
C PHE A 148 25.13 -16.02 -2.37
N VAL A 149 25.51 -14.76 -2.52
CA VAL A 149 26.89 -14.27 -2.41
C VAL A 149 26.91 -12.98 -1.59
N ASP A 150 27.50 -13.05 -0.39
CA ASP A 150 27.81 -11.89 0.45
C ASP A 150 29.05 -11.15 -0.07
N ALA A 151 28.84 -10.17 -0.95
CA ALA A 151 29.89 -9.31 -1.50
C ALA A 151 29.33 -7.93 -1.90
N PRO A 152 30.12 -6.84 -1.78
CA PRO A 152 29.64 -5.46 -1.89
C PRO A 152 29.26 -5.02 -3.32
N ASN A 153 29.55 -5.83 -4.34
CA ASN A 153 29.21 -5.62 -5.74
C ASN A 153 28.31 -6.74 -6.31
N VAL A 154 27.64 -7.53 -5.45
CA VAL A 154 26.78 -8.65 -5.86
C VAL A 154 25.37 -8.54 -5.27
N ALA A 155 24.35 -8.48 -6.13
CA ALA A 155 22.96 -8.66 -5.77
C ALA A 155 22.58 -10.15 -5.82
N SER A 156 22.03 -10.69 -4.72
CA SER A 156 21.57 -12.07 -4.62
C SER A 156 20.04 -12.10 -4.66
N LEU A 157 19.48 -12.54 -5.79
CA LEU A 157 18.05 -12.48 -6.10
C LEU A 157 17.40 -13.82 -5.71
N LEU A 158 16.79 -13.85 -4.53
CA LEU A 158 16.19 -15.00 -3.87
C LEU A 158 14.66 -14.94 -3.94
N PHE A 159 13.98 -16.08 -3.78
CA PHE A 159 12.52 -16.15 -3.84
C PHE A 159 11.95 -16.95 -2.66
N ALA A 160 10.65 -16.77 -2.39
CA ALA A 160 9.90 -17.57 -1.40
C ALA A 160 9.08 -18.67 -2.11
N GLU A 161 9.73 -19.59 -2.82
CA GLU A 161 9.03 -20.50 -3.75
C GLU A 161 8.09 -21.48 -3.05
N HIS A 162 8.30 -21.72 -1.75
CA HIS A 162 7.40 -22.44 -0.88
C HIS A 162 6.03 -21.74 -0.77
N GLU A 163 5.97 -20.42 -0.62
CA GLU A 163 4.71 -19.66 -0.55
C GLU A 163 3.90 -19.76 -1.86
N GLY A 164 4.56 -19.60 -3.02
CA GLY A 164 3.90 -19.80 -4.31
C GLY A 164 3.48 -21.27 -4.54
N SER A 165 4.34 -22.22 -4.15
CA SER A 165 4.05 -23.66 -4.24
C SER A 165 2.87 -24.07 -3.36
N PHE A 166 2.65 -23.40 -2.23
CA PHE A 166 1.50 -23.60 -1.36
C PHE A 166 0.18 -23.22 -2.04
N LEU A 167 0.14 -22.15 -2.85
CA LEU A 167 -1.06 -21.79 -3.62
C LEU A 167 -1.40 -22.82 -4.70
N VAL A 168 -0.41 -23.31 -5.47
CA VAL A 168 -0.68 -24.37 -6.46
C VAL A 168 -0.90 -25.74 -5.81
N GLY A 169 -0.39 -25.98 -4.61
CA GLY A 169 -0.71 -27.13 -3.77
C GLY A 169 -2.15 -27.11 -3.27
N ALA A 170 -2.61 -25.95 -2.78
CA ALA A 170 -4.00 -25.71 -2.42
C ALA A 170 -4.93 -25.95 -3.62
N ALA A 171 -4.58 -25.43 -4.80
CA ALA A 171 -5.30 -25.68 -6.05
C ALA A 171 -5.36 -27.17 -6.40
N ALA A 172 -4.24 -27.91 -6.28
CA ALA A 172 -4.23 -29.35 -6.52
C ALA A 172 -5.11 -30.12 -5.52
N GLY A 173 -5.10 -29.75 -4.24
CA GLY A 173 -5.95 -30.35 -3.20
C GLY A 173 -7.44 -30.09 -3.41
N LEU A 174 -7.82 -28.90 -3.86
CA LEU A 174 -9.20 -28.52 -4.21
C LEU A 174 -9.72 -29.20 -5.48
N LYS A 175 -8.84 -29.44 -6.47
CA LYS A 175 -9.24 -29.90 -7.82
C LYS A 175 -9.05 -31.41 -8.04
N THR A 176 -8.34 -32.14 -7.18
CA THR A 176 -8.18 -33.62 -7.30
C THR A 176 -9.52 -34.34 -7.09
N ALA A 177 -9.82 -35.30 -7.97
CA ALA A 177 -10.90 -36.27 -7.83
C ALA A 177 -10.40 -37.66 -7.40
N ALA A 178 -9.08 -37.90 -7.46
CA ALA A 178 -8.43 -39.16 -7.10
C ALA A 178 -7.89 -39.19 -5.65
N ASN A 179 -7.78 -38.04 -4.98
CA ASN A 179 -7.04 -37.85 -3.72
C ASN A 179 -5.58 -38.38 -3.82
N LYS A 180 -4.98 -38.20 -5.00
CA LYS A 180 -3.62 -38.64 -5.33
C LYS A 180 -2.97 -37.61 -6.26
N ILE A 181 -1.91 -37.01 -5.78
CA ILE A 181 -1.23 -35.90 -6.43
C ILE A 181 0.25 -36.26 -6.59
N GLY A 182 0.91 -35.78 -7.64
CA GLY A 182 2.35 -35.98 -7.86
C GLY A 182 3.17 -34.71 -7.69
N PHE A 183 4.44 -34.86 -7.31
CA PHE A 183 5.46 -33.81 -7.35
C PHE A 183 6.75 -34.36 -7.98
N ILE A 184 7.25 -33.69 -9.02
CA ILE A 184 8.49 -34.05 -9.73
C ILE A 184 9.53 -32.95 -9.54
N GLY A 185 10.48 -33.17 -8.64
CA GLY A 185 11.64 -32.28 -8.47
C GLY A 185 12.76 -32.63 -9.45
N GLY A 186 13.42 -31.62 -10.05
CA GLY A 186 14.54 -31.86 -10.96
C GLY A 186 15.72 -32.54 -10.25
N VAL A 187 16.20 -31.93 -9.17
CA VAL A 187 17.33 -32.43 -8.36
C VAL A 187 16.95 -32.35 -6.88
N ASN A 188 17.23 -33.40 -6.11
CA ASN A 188 17.05 -33.39 -4.65
C ASN A 188 18.08 -32.45 -3.99
N PHE A 189 17.69 -31.20 -3.77
CA PHE A 189 18.57 -30.12 -3.35
C PHE A 189 17.77 -29.04 -2.61
N PRO A 190 18.28 -28.41 -1.53
CA PRO A 190 17.49 -27.57 -0.62
C PRO A 190 16.58 -26.54 -1.29
N LEU A 191 17.01 -25.91 -2.39
CA LEU A 191 16.19 -25.00 -3.20
C LEU A 191 14.89 -25.67 -3.71
N ILE A 192 14.99 -26.84 -4.35
CA ILE A 192 13.83 -27.58 -4.90
C ILE A 192 12.98 -28.16 -3.78
N ASN A 193 13.59 -28.48 -2.64
CA ASN A 193 12.89 -29.01 -1.48
C ASN A 193 11.92 -27.97 -0.86
N LYS A 194 12.15 -26.66 -1.05
CA LYS A 194 11.17 -25.61 -0.70
C LYS A 194 9.85 -25.75 -1.48
N PHE A 195 9.95 -26.06 -2.78
CA PHE A 195 8.79 -26.25 -3.64
C PHE A 195 7.99 -27.49 -3.20
N GLU A 196 8.66 -28.58 -2.83
CA GLU A 196 7.99 -29.76 -2.24
C GLU A 196 7.27 -29.40 -0.93
N ALA A 197 7.96 -28.71 -0.02
CA ALA A 197 7.43 -28.36 1.30
C ALA A 197 6.15 -27.50 1.20
N GLY A 198 6.21 -26.42 0.41
CA GLY A 198 5.06 -25.56 0.16
C GLY A 198 3.91 -26.31 -0.52
N PHE A 199 4.20 -27.07 -1.58
CA PHE A 199 3.18 -27.82 -2.32
C PHE A 199 2.45 -28.86 -1.45
N VAL A 200 3.19 -29.63 -0.66
CA VAL A 200 2.62 -30.62 0.27
C VAL A 200 1.78 -29.93 1.36
N ALA A 201 2.26 -28.81 1.91
CA ALA A 201 1.50 -28.03 2.91
C ALA A 201 0.20 -27.45 2.33
N GLY A 202 0.21 -26.98 1.08
CA GLY A 202 -0.99 -26.49 0.38
C GLY A 202 -2.01 -27.60 0.16
N VAL A 203 -1.57 -28.79 -0.25
CA VAL A 203 -2.42 -29.98 -0.40
C VAL A 203 -3.01 -30.40 0.96
N GLU A 204 -2.22 -30.49 2.03
CA GLU A 204 -2.73 -30.84 3.36
C GLU A 204 -3.72 -29.78 3.90
N GLN A 205 -3.54 -28.51 3.57
CA GLN A 205 -4.40 -27.41 4.02
C GLN A 205 -5.81 -27.45 3.40
N THR A 206 -5.95 -27.87 2.13
CA THR A 206 -7.26 -27.94 1.46
C THR A 206 -7.86 -29.34 1.39
N ASN A 207 -7.04 -30.39 1.37
CA ASN A 207 -7.48 -31.78 1.26
C ASN A 207 -6.55 -32.74 2.07
N PRO A 208 -6.71 -32.80 3.40
CA PRO A 208 -5.88 -33.65 4.28
C PRO A 208 -6.11 -35.16 4.11
N ASP A 209 -7.05 -35.57 3.25
CA ASP A 209 -7.26 -36.97 2.84
C ASP A 209 -6.53 -37.31 1.51
N ALA A 210 -5.83 -36.35 0.89
CA ALA A 210 -5.04 -36.57 -0.33
C ALA A 210 -3.62 -37.07 -0.03
N ALA A 211 -3.08 -37.91 -0.93
CA ALA A 211 -1.72 -38.43 -0.83
C ALA A 211 -0.82 -37.88 -1.95
N VAL A 212 0.26 -37.19 -1.57
CA VAL A 212 1.28 -36.70 -2.51
C VAL A 212 2.34 -37.77 -2.76
N MET A 213 2.70 -37.96 -4.03
CA MET A 213 3.77 -38.84 -4.50
C MET A 213 4.95 -38.00 -4.99
N VAL A 214 6.01 -37.94 -4.20
CA VAL A 214 7.26 -37.23 -4.50
C VAL A 214 8.24 -38.18 -5.18
N GLU A 215 8.79 -37.78 -6.32
CA GLU A 215 9.94 -38.43 -6.97
C GLU A 215 10.88 -37.34 -7.51
N TYR A 216 12.20 -37.55 -7.43
CA TYR A 216 13.21 -36.63 -7.98
C TYR A 216 13.90 -37.25 -9.21
N VAL A 217 14.25 -36.43 -10.21
CA VAL A 217 14.89 -36.92 -11.44
C VAL A 217 16.36 -37.29 -11.19
N THR A 218 17.11 -36.48 -10.45
CA THR A 218 18.51 -36.77 -10.06
C THR A 218 18.84 -36.37 -8.62
N GLU A 219 20.02 -36.80 -8.17
CA GLU A 219 20.58 -36.61 -6.82
C GLU A 219 21.98 -35.98 -6.97
N PRO A 220 22.37 -34.98 -6.15
CA PRO A 220 23.68 -34.34 -6.25
C PRO A 220 24.84 -35.35 -6.17
N PRO A 221 25.90 -35.21 -7.00
CA PRO A 221 26.24 -34.07 -7.84
C PRO A 221 25.70 -34.16 -9.29
N ASP A 222 24.70 -35.01 -9.56
CA ASP A 222 24.05 -35.08 -10.88
C ASP A 222 22.93 -34.02 -10.97
N PHE A 223 23.14 -33.02 -11.83
CA PHE A 223 22.20 -31.92 -12.07
C PHE A 223 21.50 -32.01 -13.45
N ASP A 224 21.68 -33.11 -14.20
CA ASP A 224 21.02 -33.32 -15.50
C ASP A 224 19.48 -33.39 -15.35
N GLY A 225 18.96 -33.57 -14.14
CA GLY A 225 17.53 -33.60 -13.83
C GLY A 225 16.73 -32.33 -14.17
N PHE A 226 17.39 -31.19 -14.42
CA PHE A 226 16.75 -29.98 -14.95
C PHE A 226 16.62 -29.93 -16.48
N ASN A 227 17.25 -30.87 -17.21
CA ASN A 227 17.27 -30.90 -18.68
C ASN A 227 17.15 -32.34 -19.23
N ALA A 228 16.19 -33.10 -18.71
CA ALA A 228 15.96 -34.50 -19.04
C ALA A 228 14.46 -34.83 -19.26
N PRO A 229 13.76 -34.18 -20.22
CA PRO A 229 12.31 -34.34 -20.42
C PRO A 229 11.86 -35.79 -20.66
N ASP A 230 12.66 -36.62 -21.34
CA ASP A 230 12.38 -38.07 -21.47
C ASP A 230 12.17 -38.76 -20.10
N ARG A 231 12.98 -38.38 -19.09
CA ARG A 231 12.91 -38.93 -17.73
C ARG A 231 11.74 -38.36 -16.95
N GLY A 232 11.47 -37.05 -17.09
CA GLY A 232 10.27 -36.42 -16.54
C GLY A 232 8.99 -37.10 -17.04
N ARG A 233 8.92 -37.39 -18.35
CA ARG A 233 7.81 -38.10 -18.99
C ARG A 233 7.63 -39.53 -18.46
N GLU A 234 8.72 -40.29 -18.25
CA GLU A 234 8.66 -41.63 -17.65
C GLU A 234 8.19 -41.61 -16.19
N ILE A 235 8.61 -40.61 -15.39
CA ILE A 235 8.19 -40.44 -13.99
C ILE A 235 6.70 -40.03 -13.93
N ALA A 236 6.28 -39.06 -14.74
CA ALA A 236 4.89 -38.60 -14.80
C ALA A 236 3.92 -39.71 -15.22
N LEU A 237 4.24 -40.47 -16.28
CA LEU A 237 3.44 -41.64 -16.68
C LEU A 237 3.35 -42.68 -15.56
N SER A 238 4.45 -42.94 -14.83
CA SER A 238 4.46 -43.84 -13.66
C SER A 238 3.56 -43.33 -12.53
N MET A 239 3.47 -42.01 -12.31
CA MET A 239 2.54 -41.42 -11.33
C MET A 239 1.07 -41.52 -11.76
N TYR A 240 0.76 -41.22 -13.03
CA TYR A 240 -0.59 -41.39 -13.57
C TYR A 240 -1.03 -42.88 -13.58
N GLU A 241 -0.12 -43.83 -13.87
CA GLU A 241 -0.37 -45.27 -13.72
C GLU A 241 -0.61 -45.71 -12.26
N LYS A 242 0.10 -45.11 -11.29
CA LYS A 242 -0.18 -45.26 -9.84
C LYS A 242 -1.53 -44.62 -9.44
N GLY A 243 -2.11 -43.80 -10.32
CA GLY A 243 -3.43 -43.18 -10.19
C GLY A 243 -3.42 -41.76 -9.63
N ALA A 244 -2.35 -40.99 -9.84
CA ALA A 244 -2.45 -39.52 -9.72
C ALA A 244 -3.41 -38.96 -10.78
N ASP A 245 -4.02 -37.81 -10.50
CA ASP A 245 -4.78 -37.03 -11.49
C ASP A 245 -4.26 -35.60 -11.68
N ILE A 246 -3.45 -35.09 -10.75
CA ILE A 246 -2.73 -33.81 -10.85
C ILE A 246 -1.25 -34.04 -10.49
N ILE A 247 -0.32 -33.46 -11.24
CA ILE A 247 1.13 -33.50 -10.94
C ILE A 247 1.72 -32.11 -11.10
N TYR A 248 2.54 -31.68 -10.13
CA TYR A 248 3.36 -30.47 -10.20
C TYR A 248 4.83 -30.83 -10.50
N HIS A 249 5.58 -29.94 -11.18
CA HIS A 249 7.03 -30.09 -11.33
C HIS A 249 7.80 -28.84 -10.89
N ALA A 250 8.98 -29.06 -10.31
CA ALA A 250 9.99 -28.04 -10.01
C ALA A 250 11.31 -28.50 -10.65
N ALA A 251 11.35 -28.45 -11.99
CA ALA A 251 12.31 -29.23 -12.78
C ALA A 251 12.78 -28.57 -14.10
N GLY A 252 12.53 -27.27 -14.30
CA GLY A 252 12.93 -26.53 -15.51
C GLY A 252 12.48 -27.22 -16.81
N GLY A 253 13.39 -27.30 -17.79
CA GLY A 253 13.13 -27.92 -19.11
C GLY A 253 12.74 -29.41 -19.08
N THR A 254 12.94 -30.12 -17.97
CA THR A 254 12.36 -31.47 -17.79
C THR A 254 10.82 -31.46 -17.71
N GLY A 255 10.22 -30.32 -17.34
CA GLY A 255 8.77 -30.11 -17.25
C GLY A 255 7.99 -30.39 -18.52
N ALA A 256 8.58 -30.12 -19.70
CA ALA A 256 7.97 -30.46 -20.99
C ALA A 256 7.58 -31.95 -21.09
N GLY A 257 8.35 -32.84 -20.45
CA GLY A 257 8.03 -34.27 -20.38
C GLY A 257 6.77 -34.58 -19.55
N LEU A 258 6.48 -33.80 -18.50
CA LEU A 258 5.23 -33.91 -17.76
C LEU A 258 4.04 -33.46 -18.62
N PHE A 259 4.16 -32.37 -19.39
CA PHE A 259 3.09 -31.92 -20.29
C PHE A 259 2.77 -32.94 -21.39
N GLU A 260 3.79 -33.55 -22.00
CA GLU A 260 3.61 -34.68 -22.92
C GLU A 260 2.95 -35.90 -22.25
N ALA A 261 3.32 -36.21 -21.00
CA ALA A 261 2.74 -37.32 -20.24
C ALA A 261 1.26 -37.08 -19.89
N ALA A 262 0.91 -35.88 -19.43
CA ALA A 262 -0.46 -35.50 -19.07
C ALA A 262 -1.40 -35.62 -20.28
N LYS A 263 -0.95 -35.13 -21.43
CA LYS A 263 -1.62 -35.28 -22.72
C LYS A 263 -1.79 -36.73 -23.13
N SER A 264 -0.68 -37.47 -23.27
CA SER A 264 -0.73 -38.85 -23.79
C SER A 264 -1.51 -39.79 -22.88
N PHE A 265 -1.40 -39.64 -21.56
CA PHE A 265 -2.22 -40.42 -20.62
C PHE A 265 -3.71 -40.07 -20.72
N SER A 266 -4.05 -38.78 -20.88
CA SER A 266 -5.44 -38.35 -21.07
C SER A 266 -6.05 -38.92 -22.37
N GLU A 267 -5.30 -38.86 -23.48
CA GLU A 267 -5.73 -39.36 -24.78
C GLU A 267 -5.85 -40.91 -24.82
N GLU A 268 -4.92 -41.63 -24.19
CA GLU A 268 -4.94 -43.10 -24.16
C GLU A 268 -5.92 -43.70 -23.14
N SER A 269 -6.09 -43.07 -21.97
CA SER A 269 -7.01 -43.55 -20.92
C SER A 269 -8.46 -43.08 -21.12
N GLY A 270 -8.67 -41.99 -21.85
CA GLY A 270 -9.96 -41.31 -21.97
C GLY A 270 -10.41 -40.60 -20.68
N SER A 271 -9.51 -40.41 -19.72
CA SER A 271 -9.75 -39.69 -18.46
C SER A 271 -8.73 -38.55 -18.34
N LYS A 272 -9.20 -37.29 -18.29
CA LYS A 272 -8.31 -36.13 -18.24
C LYS A 272 -7.52 -36.12 -16.93
N VAL A 273 -6.20 -35.97 -17.05
CA VAL A 273 -5.27 -35.67 -15.96
C VAL A 273 -4.58 -34.34 -16.23
N TRP A 274 -3.98 -33.75 -15.20
CA TRP A 274 -3.44 -32.40 -15.23
C TRP A 274 -1.97 -32.34 -14.84
N ALA A 275 -1.29 -31.36 -15.42
CA ALA A 275 0.01 -30.87 -14.99
C ALA A 275 -0.13 -29.46 -14.38
N ILE A 276 0.79 -29.10 -13.51
CA ILE A 276 1.01 -27.72 -13.03
C ILE A 276 2.44 -27.33 -13.43
N GLY A 277 2.59 -26.18 -14.08
CA GLY A 277 3.88 -25.64 -14.52
C GLY A 277 4.59 -24.81 -13.44
N VAL A 278 5.78 -24.29 -13.77
CA VAL A 278 6.62 -23.50 -12.86
C VAL A 278 7.38 -22.38 -13.59
N ASP A 279 7.85 -21.41 -12.81
CA ASP A 279 8.58 -20.19 -13.19
C ASP A 279 7.77 -19.23 -14.07
N SER A 280 7.56 -19.62 -15.33
CA SER A 280 6.76 -18.89 -16.31
C SER A 280 5.28 -19.26 -16.21
N ASP A 281 4.42 -18.47 -16.86
CA ASP A 281 3.11 -18.98 -17.25
C ASP A 281 3.30 -20.02 -18.37
N GLN A 282 3.31 -21.30 -17.98
CA GLN A 282 3.58 -22.38 -18.93
C GLN A 282 2.37 -22.74 -19.79
N TYR A 283 1.17 -22.21 -19.53
CA TYR A 283 0.10 -22.21 -20.53
C TYR A 283 0.45 -21.27 -21.69
N LEU A 284 1.13 -20.15 -21.45
CA LEU A 284 1.57 -19.21 -22.48
C LEU A 284 2.87 -19.63 -23.19
N THR A 285 3.86 -20.21 -22.47
CA THR A 285 5.16 -20.58 -23.06
C THR A 285 5.18 -21.96 -23.74
N SER A 286 4.33 -22.91 -23.32
CA SER A 286 4.32 -24.28 -23.89
C SER A 286 3.72 -24.36 -25.30
N ASP A 287 4.03 -25.45 -26.02
CA ASP A 287 3.39 -25.79 -27.30
C ASP A 287 1.86 -25.80 -27.19
N GLU A 288 1.17 -25.23 -28.19
CA GLU A 288 -0.30 -25.11 -28.23
C GLU A 288 -1.01 -26.44 -27.95
N SER A 289 -0.43 -27.56 -28.40
CA SER A 289 -1.06 -28.86 -28.32
C SER A 289 -1.00 -29.53 -26.95
N VAL A 290 -0.32 -28.95 -25.95
CA VAL A 290 -0.32 -29.43 -24.54
C VAL A 290 -1.04 -28.50 -23.56
N ARG A 291 -1.38 -27.26 -23.95
CA ARG A 291 -1.96 -26.23 -23.07
C ARG A 291 -3.24 -26.66 -22.37
N ASP A 292 -4.09 -27.40 -23.08
CA ASP A 292 -5.32 -28.01 -22.55
C ASP A 292 -5.11 -28.89 -21.31
N TYR A 293 -3.89 -29.36 -21.03
CA TYR A 293 -3.58 -30.26 -19.90
C TYR A 293 -2.84 -29.56 -18.74
N ILE A 294 -2.58 -28.26 -18.85
CA ILE A 294 -1.96 -27.44 -17.80
C ILE A 294 -3.08 -26.79 -16.98
N LEU A 295 -3.15 -27.10 -15.67
CA LEU A 295 -4.19 -26.59 -14.75
C LEU A 295 -3.89 -25.16 -14.29
N SER A 296 -2.62 -24.87 -14.02
CA SER A 296 -2.07 -23.59 -13.58
C SER A 296 -0.53 -23.66 -13.72
N SER A 297 0.18 -22.58 -13.39
CA SER A 297 1.63 -22.58 -13.19
C SER A 297 1.96 -21.82 -11.90
N MET A 298 2.94 -22.31 -11.13
CA MET A 298 3.52 -21.58 -10.00
C MET A 298 4.48 -20.53 -10.56
N LEU A 299 4.07 -19.27 -10.50
CA LEU A 299 4.82 -18.16 -11.08
C LEU A 299 6.01 -17.80 -10.17
N LYS A 300 7.17 -17.56 -10.77
CA LYS A 300 8.38 -17.07 -10.11
C LYS A 300 8.97 -15.96 -10.96
N ARG A 301 8.91 -14.71 -10.49
CA ARG A 301 9.13 -13.50 -11.31
C ARG A 301 10.61 -13.16 -11.54
N VAL A 302 11.35 -14.14 -12.08
CA VAL A 302 12.74 -13.98 -12.52
C VAL A 302 12.86 -12.90 -13.60
N ASP A 303 11.83 -12.76 -14.45
CA ASP A 303 11.72 -11.68 -15.43
C ASP A 303 11.74 -10.29 -14.79
N VAL A 304 10.99 -10.10 -13.68
CA VAL A 304 10.93 -8.85 -12.93
C VAL A 304 12.21 -8.60 -12.15
N ALA A 305 12.76 -9.64 -11.49
CA ALA A 305 14.00 -9.51 -10.72
C ALA A 305 15.19 -9.11 -11.61
N VAL A 306 15.32 -9.73 -12.80
CA VAL A 306 16.33 -9.35 -13.80
C VAL A 306 16.09 -7.93 -14.33
N TYR A 307 14.86 -7.61 -14.75
CA TYR A 307 14.51 -6.29 -15.27
C TYR A 307 14.79 -5.16 -14.26
N ASN A 308 14.32 -5.31 -13.02
CA ASN A 308 14.50 -4.32 -11.95
C ASN A 308 15.97 -4.13 -11.59
N THR A 309 16.79 -5.19 -11.63
CA THR A 309 18.24 -5.08 -11.36
C THR A 309 18.96 -4.30 -12.48
N ILE A 310 18.60 -4.55 -13.74
CA ILE A 310 19.16 -3.78 -14.88
C ILE A 310 18.72 -2.31 -14.84
N ARG A 311 17.47 -2.06 -14.42
CA ARG A 311 16.97 -0.69 -14.20
C ARG A 311 17.75 0.03 -13.10
N ALA A 312 17.94 -0.63 -11.96
CA ALA A 312 18.67 -0.06 -10.82
C ALA A 312 20.14 0.24 -11.17
N GLU A 313 20.77 -0.56 -12.03
CA GLU A 313 22.10 -0.25 -12.58
C GLU A 313 22.08 1.06 -13.40
N GLY A 314 21.15 1.19 -14.34
CA GLY A 314 21.03 2.38 -15.20
C GLY A 314 20.63 3.66 -14.47
N GLU A 315 19.94 3.51 -13.34
CA GLU A 315 19.56 4.59 -12.41
C GLU A 315 20.68 4.94 -11.40
N GLY A 316 21.72 4.11 -11.27
CA GLY A 316 22.76 4.24 -10.25
C GLY A 316 22.28 3.90 -8.83
N SER A 317 21.18 3.16 -8.71
CA SER A 317 20.49 2.76 -7.47
C SER A 317 20.70 1.28 -7.09
N PHE A 318 21.63 0.59 -7.77
CA PHE A 318 21.99 -0.83 -7.55
C PHE A 318 22.21 -1.19 -6.07
N GLN A 319 21.63 -2.30 -5.62
CA GLN A 319 21.70 -2.79 -4.24
C GLN A 319 22.34 -4.18 -4.16
N ALA A 320 23.53 -4.24 -3.55
CA ALA A 320 24.19 -5.50 -3.20
C ALA A 320 23.59 -6.15 -1.95
N GLY A 321 23.80 -7.46 -1.80
CA GLY A 321 23.22 -8.28 -0.72
C GLY A 321 22.00 -9.09 -1.16
N GLY A 322 21.31 -9.72 -0.20
CA GLY A 322 20.14 -10.55 -0.45
C GLY A 322 18.86 -9.75 -0.64
N GLN A 323 18.18 -9.95 -1.78
CA GLN A 323 16.85 -9.43 -2.09
C GLN A 323 15.89 -10.62 -2.21
N THR A 324 14.75 -10.59 -1.52
CA THR A 324 13.79 -11.72 -1.52
C THR A 324 12.47 -11.32 -2.18
N PHE A 325 12.03 -12.15 -3.12
CA PHE A 325 10.81 -11.99 -3.91
C PHE A 325 9.75 -13.01 -3.45
N ASP A 326 8.74 -12.57 -2.70
CA ASP A 326 7.72 -13.41 -2.04
C ASP A 326 6.27 -13.08 -2.50
N LEU A 327 5.23 -13.61 -1.82
CA LEU A 327 3.83 -13.31 -2.18
C LEU A 327 3.40 -11.86 -1.91
N SER A 328 4.11 -11.10 -1.06
CA SER A 328 3.76 -9.72 -0.70
C SER A 328 4.15 -8.71 -1.78
N VAL A 329 5.20 -9.03 -2.55
CA VAL A 329 5.73 -8.22 -3.67
C VAL A 329 5.45 -8.83 -5.05
N ASP A 330 4.49 -9.76 -5.13
CA ASP A 330 4.16 -10.56 -6.33
C ASP A 330 5.39 -11.25 -6.99
N GLY A 331 6.42 -11.52 -6.19
CA GLY A 331 7.65 -12.20 -6.59
C GLY A 331 7.44 -13.68 -6.92
N VAL A 332 6.45 -14.29 -6.27
CA VAL A 332 5.91 -15.62 -6.60
C VAL A 332 4.38 -15.56 -6.66
N GLY A 333 3.73 -16.58 -7.22
CA GLY A 333 2.26 -16.65 -7.27
C GLY A 333 1.73 -17.85 -8.04
N TYR A 334 0.50 -17.74 -8.57
CA TYR A 334 -0.11 -18.76 -9.43
C TYR A 334 -0.77 -18.10 -10.65
N SER A 335 -0.82 -18.83 -11.77
CA SER A 335 -1.51 -18.38 -12.99
C SER A 335 -2.97 -18.83 -13.04
N LYS A 336 -3.85 -17.93 -13.51
CA LYS A 336 -5.26 -18.19 -13.86
C LYS A 336 -5.44 -18.53 -15.35
N THR A 337 -4.40 -18.39 -16.17
CA THR A 337 -4.47 -18.56 -17.63
C THR A 337 -4.92 -19.97 -18.03
N GLY A 338 -5.84 -20.03 -19.00
CA GLY A 338 -6.57 -21.26 -19.37
C GLY A 338 -7.91 -21.43 -18.65
N GLY A 339 -8.17 -20.64 -17.60
CA GLY A 339 -9.46 -20.56 -16.91
C GLY A 339 -9.82 -21.80 -16.08
N PHE A 340 -8.86 -22.69 -15.83
CA PHE A 340 -9.11 -23.97 -15.16
C PHE A 340 -9.13 -23.88 -13.63
N VAL A 341 -8.77 -22.73 -13.05
CA VAL A 341 -8.79 -22.44 -11.61
C VAL A 341 -9.67 -21.24 -11.24
N ASP A 342 -10.36 -20.61 -12.20
CA ASP A 342 -11.21 -19.43 -11.96
C ASP A 342 -12.34 -19.70 -10.94
N ASP A 343 -12.84 -20.93 -10.92
CA ASP A 343 -13.85 -21.43 -9.99
C ASP A 343 -13.37 -21.56 -8.53
N ILE A 344 -12.06 -21.52 -8.29
CA ILE A 344 -11.43 -21.53 -6.95
C ILE A 344 -10.55 -20.31 -6.69
N ALA A 345 -10.47 -19.36 -7.62
CA ALA A 345 -9.56 -18.21 -7.53
C ALA A 345 -9.72 -17.43 -6.21
N GLY A 346 -10.96 -17.16 -5.78
CA GLY A 346 -11.21 -16.47 -4.50
C GLY A 346 -10.77 -17.26 -3.26
N GLU A 347 -10.73 -18.60 -3.31
CA GLU A 347 -10.20 -19.42 -2.21
C GLU A 347 -8.65 -19.37 -2.18
N LEU A 348 -8.02 -19.35 -3.36
CA LEU A 348 -6.57 -19.22 -3.51
C LEU A 348 -6.08 -17.80 -3.16
N ASP A 349 -6.82 -16.77 -3.53
CA ASP A 349 -6.49 -15.37 -3.23
C ASP A 349 -6.70 -15.07 -1.74
N ALA A 350 -7.72 -15.66 -1.10
CA ALA A 350 -7.87 -15.64 0.37
C ALA A 350 -6.73 -16.39 1.09
N LEU A 351 -6.22 -17.49 0.51
CA LEU A 351 -5.02 -18.17 1.03
C LEU A 351 -3.75 -17.32 0.81
N LYS A 352 -3.61 -16.62 -0.33
CA LYS A 352 -2.51 -15.66 -0.58
C LYS A 352 -2.50 -14.58 0.51
N ALA A 353 -3.63 -13.91 0.73
CA ALA A 353 -3.75 -12.87 1.75
C ALA A 353 -3.34 -13.36 3.15
N ARG A 354 -3.72 -14.60 3.51
CA ARG A 354 -3.36 -15.22 4.78
C ARG A 354 -1.90 -15.66 4.90
N VAL A 355 -1.19 -15.88 3.80
CA VAL A 355 0.27 -16.09 3.82
C VAL A 355 1.01 -14.74 3.86
N VAL A 356 0.52 -13.73 3.13
CA VAL A 356 1.09 -12.38 3.12
C VAL A 356 1.05 -11.74 4.52
N ASN A 357 -0.10 -11.77 5.22
CA ASN A 357 -0.21 -11.28 6.60
C ASN A 357 0.31 -12.26 7.67
N LYS A 358 0.99 -13.34 7.26
CA LYS A 358 1.59 -14.39 8.10
C LYS A 358 0.61 -15.09 9.07
N ALA A 359 -0.71 -14.99 8.84
CA ALA A 359 -1.73 -15.83 9.49
C ALA A 359 -1.64 -17.33 9.10
N ILE A 360 -0.87 -17.62 8.04
CA ILE A 360 -0.37 -18.93 7.65
C ILE A 360 1.14 -18.79 7.38
N THR A 361 1.98 -19.38 8.22
CA THR A 361 3.41 -19.55 7.92
C THR A 361 3.59 -20.84 7.12
N VAL A 362 4.11 -20.75 5.90
CA VAL A 362 4.34 -21.91 5.00
C VAL A 362 5.73 -22.51 5.29
N PRO A 363 5.88 -23.85 5.38
CA PRO A 363 7.18 -24.47 5.61
C PRO A 363 8.05 -24.49 4.34
N ASP A 364 9.37 -24.32 4.48
CA ASP A 364 10.33 -24.49 3.39
C ASP A 364 11.15 -25.81 3.49
N VAL A 365 10.89 -26.62 4.52
CA VAL A 365 11.49 -27.96 4.71
C VAL A 365 10.43 -29.08 4.54
N PRO A 366 10.68 -30.09 3.67
CA PRO A 366 9.72 -31.17 3.45
C PRO A 366 9.39 -32.00 4.70
N GLY A 367 8.10 -32.26 4.89
CA GLY A 367 7.57 -33.02 6.04
C GLY A 367 7.23 -32.16 7.26
N GLU A 368 7.52 -30.87 7.23
CA GLU A 368 6.94 -29.89 8.15
C GLU A 368 5.55 -29.45 7.68
N ARG A 369 4.87 -28.61 8.47
CA ARG A 369 3.46 -28.21 8.22
C ARG A 369 3.29 -26.70 8.30
N ALA A 370 2.31 -26.20 7.57
CA ALA A 370 1.87 -24.82 7.71
C ALA A 370 1.42 -24.54 9.16
N VAL A 371 1.94 -23.46 9.74
CA VAL A 371 1.51 -22.95 11.04
C VAL A 371 0.36 -22.00 10.79
N VAL A 372 -0.83 -22.37 11.24
CA VAL A 372 -2.05 -21.60 11.05
C VAL A 372 -2.39 -20.85 12.34
N MET A 373 -2.44 -19.53 12.27
CA MET A 373 -2.73 -18.68 13.42
C MET A 373 -4.21 -18.75 13.82
N PRO A 374 -4.55 -18.56 15.11
CA PRO A 374 -5.91 -18.31 15.54
C PRO A 374 -6.47 -17.02 14.92
N ASP A 375 -7.74 -17.05 14.52
CA ASP A 375 -8.44 -15.92 13.90
C ASP A 375 -9.38 -15.26 14.93
N LEU A 376 -9.17 -13.97 15.20
CA LEU A 376 -9.97 -13.15 16.12
C LEU A 376 -11.12 -12.41 15.42
N GLY A 377 -11.30 -12.59 14.10
CA GLY A 377 -12.49 -12.14 13.36
C GLY A 377 -12.65 -10.63 13.24
N GLY A 378 -11.55 -9.87 13.20
CA GLY A 378 -11.56 -8.40 13.18
C GLY A 378 -11.92 -7.76 14.51
N ARG A 379 -11.82 -8.49 15.64
CA ARG A 379 -12.08 -7.96 16.99
C ARG A 379 -11.19 -6.74 17.25
N VAL A 380 -11.80 -5.63 17.65
CA VAL A 380 -11.08 -4.47 18.19
C VAL A 380 -10.53 -4.84 19.58
N ILE A 381 -9.25 -4.56 19.81
CA ILE A 381 -8.54 -4.83 21.06
C ILE A 381 -8.16 -3.49 21.69
N THR A 382 -8.69 -3.19 22.87
CA THR A 382 -8.41 -1.93 23.57
C THR A 382 -7.14 -2.04 24.42
N ILE A 383 -6.20 -1.10 24.21
CA ILE A 383 -4.83 -1.18 24.72
C ILE A 383 -4.48 0.11 25.46
N ALA A 384 -4.18 0.02 26.75
CA ALA A 384 -3.67 1.16 27.51
C ALA A 384 -2.15 1.37 27.30
N VAL A 385 -1.75 2.63 27.06
CA VAL A 385 -0.35 3.10 26.89
C VAL A 385 -0.20 4.51 27.46
N ASP A 386 1.00 4.93 27.90
CA ASP A 386 1.24 6.26 28.50
C ASP A 386 1.99 7.26 27.60
N ASN A 387 2.42 6.82 26.40
CA ASN A 387 3.00 7.64 25.33
C ASN A 387 4.20 8.52 25.73
N ALA A 388 4.95 8.15 26.76
CA ALA A 388 6.17 8.85 27.18
C ALA A 388 7.28 7.89 27.68
N TYR A 389 7.36 6.68 27.12
CA TYR A 389 8.36 5.68 27.49
C TYR A 389 9.11 5.14 26.26
N LEU A 390 10.28 5.73 25.99
CA LEU A 390 11.15 5.34 24.87
C LEU A 390 11.80 3.96 25.13
N PRO A 391 11.86 3.05 24.14
CA PRO A 391 11.36 3.13 22.76
C PRO A 391 9.98 2.45 22.59
N PHE A 392 9.26 2.18 23.68
CA PHE A 392 8.07 1.35 23.70
C PHE A 392 6.84 2.06 23.15
N ALA A 393 6.47 3.21 23.71
CA ALA A 393 5.35 4.02 23.28
C ALA A 393 5.65 5.50 23.54
N TYR A 394 5.65 6.33 22.51
CA TYR A 394 5.99 7.75 22.60
C TYR A 394 5.35 8.56 21.46
N ILE A 395 5.25 9.89 21.63
CA ILE A 395 4.80 10.83 20.59
C ILE A 395 5.96 11.79 20.27
N PRO A 396 6.61 11.70 19.10
CA PRO A 396 7.61 12.68 18.67
C PRO A 396 7.04 14.09 18.62
N ALA A 397 7.82 15.07 19.06
CA ALA A 397 7.41 16.47 19.15
C ALA A 397 7.30 17.17 17.77
N ASP A 398 7.86 16.57 16.73
CA ASP A 398 7.81 17.04 15.34
C ASP A 398 6.65 16.42 14.53
N THR A 399 6.33 15.14 14.72
CA THR A 399 5.19 14.49 14.05
C THR A 399 3.86 14.68 14.79
N GLY A 400 3.87 14.65 16.12
CA GLY A 400 2.65 14.61 16.94
C GLY A 400 1.82 13.33 16.79
N VAL A 401 2.41 12.26 16.23
CA VAL A 401 1.77 10.94 16.03
C VAL A 401 2.37 9.94 17.02
N ALA A 402 1.55 9.09 17.64
CA ALA A 402 2.06 8.08 18.56
C ALA A 402 2.71 6.90 17.80
N GLU A 403 3.92 6.53 18.19
CA GLU A 403 4.72 5.44 17.62
C GLU A 403 5.53 4.70 18.69
N GLY A 404 6.19 3.62 18.29
CA GLY A 404 7.13 2.88 19.15
C GLY A 404 7.04 1.37 18.97
N TRP A 405 7.85 0.64 19.74
CA TRP A 405 7.91 -0.82 19.69
C TRP A 405 6.56 -1.49 20.00
N ASP A 406 5.78 -0.98 20.98
CA ASP A 406 4.46 -1.55 21.31
C ASP A 406 3.44 -1.32 20.19
N TYR A 407 3.58 -0.26 19.40
CA TYR A 407 2.75 0.00 18.22
C TYR A 407 3.06 -0.99 17.09
N ASP A 408 4.30 -1.00 16.60
CA ASP A 408 4.78 -1.94 15.57
C ASP A 408 4.51 -3.41 15.94
N ALA A 409 4.78 -3.79 17.20
CA ALA A 409 4.59 -5.16 17.68
C ALA A 409 3.10 -5.56 17.71
N MET A 410 2.21 -4.62 17.98
CA MET A 410 0.77 -4.89 18.00
C MET A 410 0.21 -5.02 16.60
N ASP A 411 0.61 -4.17 15.66
CA ASP A 411 0.16 -4.24 14.27
C ASP A 411 0.58 -5.58 13.62
N GLU A 412 1.82 -6.03 13.86
CA GLU A 412 2.32 -7.34 13.41
C GLU A 412 1.54 -8.50 14.06
N VAL A 413 1.22 -8.41 15.36
CA VAL A 413 0.41 -9.44 16.05
C VAL A 413 -1.04 -9.44 15.58
N CYS A 414 -1.66 -8.28 15.36
CA CYS A 414 -3.04 -8.20 14.89
C CYS A 414 -3.20 -8.50 13.39
N ALA A 415 -2.19 -8.26 12.57
CA ALA A 415 -2.14 -8.78 11.20
C ALA A 415 -2.17 -10.32 11.17
N ARG A 416 -1.36 -10.96 12.02
CA ARG A 416 -1.30 -12.43 12.16
C ARG A 416 -2.56 -13.04 12.76
N LEU A 417 -3.19 -12.36 13.73
CA LEU A 417 -4.36 -12.85 14.47
C LEU A 417 -5.71 -12.35 13.94
N ASN A 418 -5.74 -11.49 12.91
CA ASN A 418 -6.95 -10.81 12.43
C ASN A 418 -7.69 -10.06 13.56
N CYS A 419 -7.01 -9.08 14.16
CA CYS A 419 -7.61 -8.11 15.08
C CYS A 419 -7.31 -6.67 14.66
N VAL A 420 -7.90 -5.69 15.36
CA VAL A 420 -7.67 -4.26 15.14
C VAL A 420 -7.22 -3.63 16.46
N PRO A 421 -6.00 -3.08 16.57
CA PRO A 421 -5.58 -2.42 17.80
C PRO A 421 -6.29 -1.07 17.99
N SER A 422 -6.65 -0.76 19.24
CA SER A 422 -7.23 0.51 19.67
C SER A 422 -6.47 1.01 20.89
N PHE A 423 -5.39 1.74 20.62
CA PHE A 423 -4.58 2.40 21.64
C PHE A 423 -5.37 3.52 22.32
N GLN A 424 -5.29 3.58 23.65
CA GLN A 424 -5.95 4.57 24.49
C GLN A 424 -4.92 5.10 25.50
N GLU A 425 -4.67 6.39 25.45
CA GLU A 425 -3.70 7.05 26.32
C GLU A 425 -4.19 7.07 27.76
N PHE A 426 -3.36 6.58 28.69
CA PHE A 426 -3.72 6.40 30.09
C PHE A 426 -2.50 6.45 31.02
N ALA A 427 -2.63 7.17 32.14
CA ALA A 427 -1.53 7.39 33.07
C ALA A 427 -1.07 6.09 33.77
N TRP A 428 0.24 5.83 33.68
CA TRP A 428 0.90 4.59 34.12
C TRP A 428 0.46 4.08 35.51
N ASP A 429 0.41 4.98 36.50
CA ASP A 429 0.06 4.70 37.90
C ASP A 429 -1.30 3.96 38.06
N GLY A 430 -2.21 4.08 37.08
CA GLY A 430 -3.50 3.38 37.05
C GLY A 430 -3.57 2.16 36.12
N THR A 431 -2.69 2.05 35.12
CA THR A 431 -2.83 1.18 33.94
C THR A 431 -3.07 -0.29 34.27
N ILE A 432 -2.25 -0.89 35.13
CA ILE A 432 -2.33 -2.33 35.45
C ILE A 432 -3.64 -2.66 36.20
N ILE A 433 -4.11 -1.76 37.06
CA ILE A 433 -5.37 -1.95 37.80
C ILE A 433 -6.56 -1.79 36.86
N ALA A 434 -6.58 -0.76 36.01
CA ALA A 434 -7.66 -0.53 35.05
C ALA A 434 -7.81 -1.68 34.04
N THR A 435 -6.69 -2.23 33.55
CA THR A 435 -6.67 -3.40 32.66
C THR A 435 -7.18 -4.66 33.39
N GLY A 436 -6.77 -4.87 34.63
CA GLY A 436 -7.24 -5.99 35.46
C GLY A 436 -8.73 -5.92 35.80
N GLU A 437 -9.26 -4.72 36.05
CA GLU A 437 -10.70 -4.48 36.25
C GLU A 437 -11.52 -4.53 34.93
N GLY A 438 -10.87 -4.69 33.78
CA GLY A 438 -11.51 -4.83 32.47
C GLY A 438 -11.97 -3.52 31.83
N GLN A 439 -11.31 -2.40 32.14
CA GLN A 439 -11.48 -1.13 31.42
C GLN A 439 -10.85 -1.19 30.02
N PHE A 440 -9.80 -1.99 29.85
CA PHE A 440 -9.09 -2.25 28.60
C PHE A 440 -8.88 -3.76 28.46
N ASP A 441 -8.88 -4.29 27.24
CA ASP A 441 -8.56 -5.71 26.97
C ASP A 441 -7.12 -6.05 27.40
N MET A 442 -6.18 -5.10 27.21
CA MET A 442 -4.76 -5.24 27.53
C MET A 442 -4.03 -3.90 27.75
N ALA A 443 -2.73 -3.97 28.08
CA ALA A 443 -1.83 -2.82 28.20
C ALA A 443 -0.42 -3.08 27.66
N GLY A 444 0.17 -2.05 27.05
CA GLY A 444 1.56 -1.96 26.58
C GLY A 444 2.45 -1.17 27.54
N GLY A 445 3.60 -0.69 27.06
CA GLY A 445 4.56 0.09 27.84
C GLY A 445 5.60 -0.76 28.57
N GLY A 446 6.09 -1.83 27.92
CA GLY A 446 7.21 -2.64 28.46
C GLY A 446 6.97 -3.24 29.86
N ILE A 447 5.77 -3.73 30.16
CA ILE A 447 5.38 -4.16 31.52
C ILE A 447 6.17 -5.39 32.00
N THR A 448 6.88 -5.27 33.13
CA THR A 448 7.51 -6.41 33.81
C THR A 448 6.49 -7.43 34.34
N ILE A 449 6.70 -8.70 34.05
CA ILE A 449 5.94 -9.85 34.56
C ILE A 449 6.38 -10.15 36.02
N THR A 450 5.47 -10.06 36.99
CA THR A 450 5.76 -10.35 38.42
C THR A 450 4.65 -11.13 39.13
N GLU A 451 4.98 -11.93 40.15
CA GLU A 451 4.01 -12.74 40.94
C GLU A 451 2.97 -11.87 41.70
N GLU A 452 3.21 -10.57 41.89
CA GLU A 452 2.19 -9.66 42.44
C GLU A 452 1.26 -9.10 41.35
N ARG A 453 1.75 -8.83 40.13
CA ARG A 453 0.93 -8.38 38.99
C ARG A 453 0.06 -9.51 38.43
N ASP A 454 0.58 -10.75 38.41
CA ASP A 454 -0.09 -12.02 38.03
C ASP A 454 -1.30 -12.40 38.92
N LYS A 455 -1.66 -11.54 39.89
CA LYS A 455 -2.86 -11.65 40.76
C LYS A 455 -3.97 -10.65 40.39
N VAL A 456 -3.74 -9.84 39.35
CA VAL A 456 -4.60 -8.72 38.93
C VAL A 456 -4.78 -8.70 37.41
N VAL A 457 -3.76 -9.14 36.66
CA VAL A 457 -3.75 -9.26 35.20
C VAL A 457 -3.17 -10.62 34.79
N ASP A 458 -3.63 -11.17 33.66
CA ASP A 458 -2.95 -12.29 33.01
C ASP A 458 -1.79 -11.74 32.14
N PHE A 459 -0.72 -12.52 31.92
CA PHE A 459 0.43 -12.09 31.10
C PHE A 459 0.65 -12.91 29.82
N SER A 460 1.22 -12.26 28.80
CA SER A 460 1.84 -12.96 27.68
C SER A 460 3.09 -13.75 28.10
N ILE A 461 3.57 -14.64 27.24
CA ILE A 461 4.97 -15.05 27.26
C ILE A 461 5.85 -13.83 27.03
N SER A 462 7.00 -13.79 27.69
CA SER A 462 7.90 -12.65 27.61
C SER A 462 8.45 -12.47 26.19
N PHE A 463 8.42 -11.24 25.66
CA PHE A 463 8.93 -10.89 24.33
C PHE A 463 10.40 -10.40 24.35
N ILE A 464 10.80 -9.71 25.43
CA ILE A 464 12.18 -9.25 25.67
C ILE A 464 12.45 -9.24 27.19
N SER A 465 13.71 -9.05 27.59
CA SER A 465 14.06 -8.77 28.98
C SER A 465 14.99 -7.56 29.02
N THR A 466 14.80 -6.70 30.03
CA THR A 466 15.58 -5.48 30.26
C THR A 466 16.43 -5.63 31.52
N ASP A 467 17.59 -4.99 31.57
CA ASP A 467 18.38 -4.92 32.81
C ASP A 467 18.02 -3.64 33.58
N GLN A 468 17.77 -3.72 34.88
CA GLN A 468 17.70 -2.53 35.72
C GLN A 468 19.11 -2.09 36.12
N LYS A 469 19.42 -0.82 35.86
CA LYS A 469 20.76 -0.23 36.02
C LYS A 469 20.67 1.09 36.79
N ILE A 470 21.81 1.55 37.29
CA ILE A 470 21.93 2.83 38.01
C ILE A 470 22.40 3.90 37.02
N LEU A 471 21.60 4.95 36.81
CA LEU A 471 22.06 6.20 36.21
C LEU A 471 22.60 7.11 37.33
N VAL A 472 23.76 7.72 37.11
CA VAL A 472 24.40 8.66 38.06
C VAL A 472 24.86 9.95 37.35
N PRO A 473 25.08 11.06 38.07
CA PRO A 473 25.76 12.24 37.52
C PRO A 473 27.14 11.89 36.96
N LYS A 474 27.51 12.54 35.85
CA LYS A 474 28.74 12.22 35.11
C LYS A 474 30.00 12.37 35.97
N ALA A 475 30.83 11.34 35.97
CA ALA A 475 32.00 11.19 36.83
C ALA A 475 31.70 11.29 38.35
N SER A 476 30.61 10.66 38.81
CA SER A 476 30.30 10.47 40.23
C SER A 476 31.45 9.77 40.99
N ASP A 477 32.02 10.45 41.99
CA ASP A 477 32.97 9.89 42.96
C ASP A 477 32.24 9.18 44.14
N GLU A 478 30.91 9.26 44.24
CA GLU A 478 30.12 8.78 45.39
C GLU A 478 29.37 7.46 45.13
N VAL A 479 28.89 7.22 43.91
CA VAL A 479 28.17 5.99 43.53
C VAL A 479 28.75 5.43 42.23
N GLY A 480 29.44 4.28 42.33
CA GLY A 480 30.03 3.57 41.19
C GLY A 480 29.62 2.10 41.08
N SER A 481 28.75 1.62 41.97
CA SER A 481 28.19 0.25 42.00
C SER A 481 26.97 0.17 42.92
N ARG A 482 26.21 -0.93 42.87
CA ARG A 482 25.16 -1.26 43.85
C ARG A 482 25.67 -1.16 45.29
N ALA A 483 26.87 -1.70 45.54
CA ALA A 483 27.48 -1.72 46.87
C ALA A 483 27.86 -0.33 47.40
N ASP A 484 28.14 0.64 46.52
CA ASP A 484 28.38 2.04 46.91
C ASP A 484 27.05 2.75 47.22
N LEU A 485 25.98 2.46 46.45
CA LEU A 485 24.64 3.01 46.68
C LEU A 485 23.97 2.47 47.97
N GLU A 486 24.18 1.19 48.28
CA GLU A 486 23.81 0.57 49.56
C GLU A 486 24.58 1.19 50.75
N ALA A 487 25.77 1.75 50.52
CA ALA A 487 26.67 2.28 51.54
C ALA A 487 26.67 3.81 51.68
N SER A 488 26.01 4.54 50.77
CA SER A 488 25.88 6.00 50.80
C SER A 488 24.77 6.46 51.76
N ASP A 489 24.81 7.75 52.15
CA ASP A 489 23.71 8.43 52.85
C ASP A 489 22.79 9.19 51.86
N CYS A 490 22.92 8.95 50.54
CA CYS A 490 22.30 9.78 49.50
C CYS A 490 20.91 9.27 49.03
N ASN A 491 20.11 10.16 48.46
CA ASN A 491 18.74 9.88 48.02
C ASN A 491 18.69 9.41 46.56
N VAL A 492 17.80 8.45 46.26
CA VAL A 492 17.54 7.92 44.91
C VAL A 492 16.25 8.52 44.35
N GLY A 493 16.25 8.94 43.09
CA GLY A 493 15.02 9.26 42.35
C GLY A 493 14.41 7.99 41.75
N SER A 494 13.09 7.82 41.83
CA SER A 494 12.40 6.71 41.15
C SER A 494 10.93 7.04 40.86
N MET A 495 10.38 6.46 39.79
CA MET A 495 9.01 6.66 39.32
C MET A 495 8.03 5.72 40.03
N THR A 496 6.88 6.20 40.48
CA THR A 496 5.88 5.38 41.19
C THR A 496 5.30 4.25 40.33
N GLY A 497 4.80 3.18 40.97
CA GLY A 497 4.21 2.02 40.29
C GLY A 497 5.18 1.10 39.53
N THR A 498 6.46 1.48 39.40
CA THR A 498 7.49 0.73 38.66
C THR A 498 8.19 -0.32 39.52
N THR A 499 8.68 -1.39 38.89
CA THR A 499 9.60 -2.37 39.49
C THR A 499 10.94 -1.72 39.89
N ASN A 500 11.36 -0.66 39.18
CA ASN A 500 12.49 0.17 39.57
C ASN A 500 12.31 0.87 40.92
N TYR A 501 11.08 1.21 41.31
CA TYR A 501 10.75 1.72 42.65
C TYR A 501 10.88 0.62 43.71
N ASP A 502 10.35 -0.57 43.44
CA ASP A 502 10.44 -1.72 44.35
C ASP A 502 11.90 -2.13 44.58
N LEU A 503 12.73 -2.16 43.52
CA LEU A 503 14.16 -2.43 43.62
C LEU A 503 14.92 -1.30 44.35
N SER A 504 14.52 -0.04 44.14
CA SER A 504 15.03 1.09 44.95
C SER A 504 14.70 0.90 46.43
N ALA A 505 13.49 0.44 46.76
CA ALA A 505 13.07 0.18 48.14
C ALA A 505 13.82 -1.01 48.77
N GLU A 506 14.20 -2.04 48.00
CA GLU A 506 15.10 -3.10 48.46
C GLU A 506 16.52 -2.57 48.76
N ILE A 507 17.09 -1.79 47.83
CA ILE A 507 18.50 -1.38 47.87
C ILE A 507 18.76 -0.25 48.87
N VAL A 508 17.96 0.82 48.83
CA VAL A 508 18.22 2.03 49.65
C VAL A 508 17.25 2.25 50.81
N GLY A 509 16.06 1.62 50.76
CA GLY A 509 14.95 1.82 51.69
C GLY A 509 14.05 3.00 51.30
N GLU A 510 12.74 2.86 51.53
CA GLU A 510 11.72 3.89 51.21
C GLU A 510 12.07 5.29 51.74
N ASP A 511 12.72 5.40 52.90
CA ASP A 511 13.09 6.69 53.51
C ASP A 511 14.25 7.43 52.82
N ARG A 512 14.86 6.83 51.79
CA ARG A 512 15.83 7.45 50.88
C ARG A 512 15.32 7.66 49.45
N ILE A 513 14.07 7.31 49.14
CA ILE A 513 13.50 7.50 47.80
C ILE A 513 12.83 8.88 47.69
N VAL A 514 13.17 9.64 46.66
CA VAL A 514 12.35 10.74 46.16
C VAL A 514 11.49 10.17 45.03
N ALA A 515 10.18 10.09 45.29
CA ALA A 515 9.20 9.60 44.34
C ALA A 515 8.86 10.69 43.31
N PHE A 516 8.78 10.30 42.05
CA PHE A 516 8.37 11.14 40.92
C PHE A 516 7.24 10.47 40.12
N GLU A 517 6.47 11.25 39.37
CA GLU A 517 5.44 10.73 38.47
C GLU A 517 5.98 10.28 37.10
N SER A 518 7.20 10.67 36.73
CA SER A 518 7.89 10.21 35.51
C SER A 518 9.40 10.04 35.73
N PHE A 519 10.05 9.25 34.86
CA PHE A 519 11.52 9.14 34.86
C PHE A 519 12.21 10.45 34.48
N ALA A 520 11.62 11.28 33.62
CA ALA A 520 12.18 12.56 33.20
C ALA A 520 12.42 13.50 34.40
N PHE A 521 11.45 13.61 35.32
CA PHE A 521 11.62 14.40 36.53
C PHE A 521 12.65 13.81 37.49
N ALA A 522 12.74 12.47 37.60
CA ALA A 522 13.79 11.82 38.38
C ALA A 522 15.20 12.10 37.83
N VAL A 523 15.37 12.10 36.50
CA VAL A 523 16.63 12.42 35.81
C VAL A 523 16.99 13.90 35.95
N GLN A 524 16.03 14.81 35.78
CA GLN A 524 16.29 16.24 35.97
C GLN A 524 16.59 16.60 37.42
N ALA A 525 16.01 15.90 38.40
CA ALA A 525 16.40 16.01 39.80
C ALA A 525 17.83 15.47 40.07
N MET A 526 18.25 14.42 39.37
CA MET A 526 19.61 13.88 39.43
C MET A 526 20.64 14.86 38.84
N ILE A 527 20.34 15.45 37.68
CA ILE A 527 21.16 16.48 37.02
C ILE A 527 21.26 17.75 37.89
N SER A 528 20.15 18.12 38.56
CA SER A 528 20.11 19.26 39.49
C SER A 528 20.82 18.99 40.83
N GLY A 529 21.08 17.72 41.16
CA GLY A 529 21.73 17.29 42.41
C GLY A 529 20.79 17.19 43.62
N ASP A 530 19.47 17.11 43.40
CA ASP A 530 18.47 16.85 44.44
C ASP A 530 18.37 15.34 44.77
N VAL A 531 18.78 14.46 43.85
CA VAL A 531 19.07 13.04 44.07
C VAL A 531 20.45 12.67 43.53
N CYS A 532 21.07 11.60 44.05
CA CYS A 532 22.43 11.17 43.65
C CYS A 532 22.46 10.13 42.53
N ALA A 533 21.33 9.45 42.30
CA ALA A 533 21.19 8.37 41.34
C ALA A 533 19.70 8.17 41.00
N VAL A 534 19.43 7.51 39.87
CA VAL A 534 18.13 6.97 39.49
C VAL A 534 18.31 5.51 39.12
N ILE A 535 17.44 4.63 39.62
CA ILE A 535 17.36 3.24 39.15
C ILE A 535 16.29 3.17 38.06
N MET A 536 16.65 2.61 36.91
CA MET A 536 15.80 2.55 35.71
C MET A 536 16.22 1.39 34.80
N ASP A 537 15.33 1.04 33.88
CA ASP A 537 15.57 0.04 32.83
C ASP A 537 16.64 0.52 31.84
N ASP A 538 17.50 -0.39 31.38
CA ASP A 538 18.74 0.01 30.71
C ASP A 538 18.56 0.62 29.32
N VAL A 539 17.42 0.37 28.68
CA VAL A 539 17.06 1.03 27.41
C VAL A 539 16.71 2.49 27.66
N ALA A 540 15.81 2.77 28.60
CA ALA A 540 15.45 4.14 28.99
C ALA A 540 16.68 4.91 29.51
N GLY A 541 17.54 4.23 30.28
CA GLY A 541 18.81 4.79 30.75
C GLY A 541 19.83 5.06 29.64
N GLN A 542 19.83 4.30 28.55
CA GLN A 542 20.63 4.63 27.36
C GLN A 542 20.08 5.86 26.63
N GLY A 543 18.74 6.02 26.56
CA GLY A 543 18.09 7.22 26.02
C GLY A 543 18.47 8.48 26.81
N TYR A 544 18.19 8.51 28.12
CA TYR A 544 18.53 9.65 28.98
C TYR A 544 20.04 9.94 29.04
N GLN A 545 20.91 8.92 29.00
CA GLN A 545 22.36 9.12 28.93
C GLN A 545 22.84 9.55 27.53
N GLY A 546 22.07 9.30 26.46
CA GLY A 546 22.36 9.79 25.11
C GLY A 546 22.12 11.30 25.00
N GLU A 547 20.94 11.74 25.44
CA GLU A 547 20.56 13.14 25.64
C GLU A 547 21.56 13.86 26.58
N ASN A 548 21.71 13.33 27.80
CA ASN A 548 22.55 13.91 28.84
C ASN A 548 23.98 13.38 28.83
N ALA A 549 24.55 13.15 27.64
CA ALA A 549 25.86 12.53 27.47
C ALA A 549 27.02 13.30 28.13
N ASP A 550 26.85 14.58 28.51
CA ASP A 550 27.80 15.36 29.31
C ASP A 550 27.36 15.66 30.76
N GLN A 551 26.22 15.12 31.22
CA GLN A 551 25.67 15.33 32.56
C GLN A 551 25.42 14.03 33.36
N GLY A 552 25.23 12.87 32.71
CA GLY A 552 25.09 11.56 33.35
C GLY A 552 26.01 10.47 32.78
N ASP A 553 26.22 9.40 33.55
CA ASP A 553 26.81 8.12 33.15
C ASP A 553 25.86 6.98 33.60
N LEU A 554 25.54 6.01 32.73
CA LEU A 554 24.80 4.80 33.08
C LEU A 554 25.79 3.71 33.51
N LEU A 555 25.64 3.18 34.73
CA LEU A 555 26.59 2.20 35.26
C LEU A 555 26.42 0.83 34.56
N PRO A 556 27.52 0.13 34.22
CA PRO A 556 27.48 -1.13 33.48
C PRO A 556 27.08 -2.35 34.34
N GLU A 557 26.71 -2.15 35.60
CA GLU A 557 26.24 -3.19 36.51
C GLU A 557 24.73 -3.37 36.36
N SER A 558 24.30 -4.50 35.78
CA SER A 558 22.91 -4.97 35.90
C SER A 558 22.63 -5.37 37.34
N LEU A 559 21.61 -4.76 37.93
CA LEU A 559 21.15 -5.02 39.30
C LEU A 559 20.22 -6.24 39.34
N GLN A 560 19.34 -6.32 38.34
CA GLN A 560 18.30 -7.31 38.10
C GLN A 560 18.01 -7.34 36.60
N SER A 561 17.52 -8.47 36.09
CA SER A 561 17.16 -8.63 34.67
C SER A 561 15.72 -9.14 34.60
N ASP A 562 14.83 -8.31 34.04
CA ASP A 562 13.39 -8.38 34.23
C ASP A 562 12.68 -8.77 32.91
N PRO A 563 11.86 -9.85 32.90
CA PRO A 563 11.13 -10.28 31.71
C PRO A 563 9.91 -9.40 31.48
N LEU A 564 9.80 -8.85 30.27
CA LEU A 564 8.69 -7.98 29.86
C LEU A 564 7.66 -8.76 29.03
N GLY A 565 6.37 -8.45 29.23
CA GLY A 565 5.24 -9.07 28.56
C GLY A 565 3.99 -8.19 28.64
N TRP A 566 3.03 -8.41 27.75
CA TRP A 566 1.77 -7.66 27.78
C TRP A 566 0.86 -8.16 28.91
N ALA A 567 0.18 -7.22 29.57
CA ALA A 567 -0.82 -7.49 30.59
C ALA A 567 -2.22 -7.49 29.96
N PHE A 568 -3.06 -8.47 30.33
CA PHE A 568 -4.45 -8.61 29.87
C PHE A 568 -5.40 -8.63 31.08
N THR A 569 -6.69 -8.39 30.85
CA THR A 569 -7.73 -8.59 31.89
C THR A 569 -7.66 -9.99 32.51
N GLU A 570 -7.95 -10.13 33.81
CA GLU A 570 -7.94 -11.43 34.51
C GLU A 570 -8.89 -12.44 33.83
N GLY A 571 -8.35 -13.57 33.36
CA GLY A 571 -9.09 -14.62 32.65
C GLY A 571 -9.33 -14.37 31.16
N SER A 572 -8.52 -13.53 30.51
CA SER A 572 -8.69 -13.12 29.11
C SER A 572 -8.53 -14.27 28.11
N ASP A 573 -9.35 -14.26 27.06
CA ASP A 573 -9.28 -15.22 25.95
C ASP A 573 -8.18 -14.92 24.93
N LEU A 574 -7.59 -13.71 25.00
CA LEU A 574 -6.53 -13.22 24.09
C LEU A 574 -5.15 -13.83 24.39
N VAL A 575 -4.89 -14.22 25.64
CA VAL A 575 -3.57 -14.67 26.11
C VAL A 575 -3.02 -15.84 25.28
N ALA A 576 -3.87 -16.83 24.94
CA ALA A 576 -3.45 -17.98 24.16
C ALA A 576 -3.15 -17.64 22.67
N PRO A 577 -4.02 -16.93 21.93
CA PRO A 577 -3.70 -16.38 20.61
C PRO A 577 -2.41 -15.53 20.58
N PHE A 578 -2.27 -14.56 21.49
CA PHE A 578 -1.10 -13.68 21.54
C PHE A 578 0.20 -14.47 21.82
N ASN A 579 0.14 -15.48 22.69
CA ASN A 579 1.29 -16.35 22.94
C ASN A 579 1.70 -17.21 21.73
N ILE A 580 0.77 -17.52 20.83
CA ILE A 580 1.07 -18.19 19.56
C ILE A 580 1.73 -17.20 18.59
N ALA A 581 1.19 -15.97 18.46
CA ALA A 581 1.78 -14.94 17.60
C ALA A 581 3.21 -14.55 18.04
N ILE A 582 3.42 -14.24 19.33
CA ILE A 582 4.74 -13.90 19.89
C ILE A 582 5.74 -15.06 19.73
N GLN A 583 5.28 -16.32 19.75
CA GLN A 583 6.16 -17.46 19.50
C GLN A 583 6.49 -17.60 17.99
N ALA A 584 5.52 -17.41 17.10
CA ALA A 584 5.77 -17.39 15.66
C ALA A 584 6.78 -16.31 15.26
N MET A 585 6.65 -15.08 15.80
CA MET A 585 7.58 -13.98 15.58
C MET A 585 9.01 -14.24 16.12
N LYS A 586 9.17 -15.17 17.07
CA LYS A 586 10.49 -15.64 17.54
C LYS A 586 11.07 -16.70 16.61
N ASP A 587 10.21 -17.57 16.09
CA ASP A 587 10.61 -18.72 15.26
C ASP A 587 10.94 -18.29 13.82
N ASP A 588 10.24 -17.29 13.28
CA ASP A 588 10.57 -16.66 11.97
C ASP A 588 11.57 -15.49 12.07
N GLY A 589 11.79 -14.97 13.28
CA GLY A 589 12.77 -13.91 13.56
C GLY A 589 12.27 -12.48 13.37
N SER A 590 11.00 -12.25 13.04
CA SER A 590 10.43 -10.89 12.92
C SER A 590 10.54 -10.10 14.24
N LEU A 591 10.37 -10.76 15.39
CA LEU A 591 10.60 -10.15 16.71
C LEU A 591 12.05 -9.72 16.90
N ALA A 592 13.02 -10.47 16.35
CA ALA A 592 14.43 -10.10 16.43
C ALA A 592 14.77 -8.91 15.52
N ALA A 593 14.14 -8.81 14.34
CA ALA A 593 14.25 -7.66 13.46
C ALA A 593 13.63 -6.40 14.07
N LEU A 594 12.41 -6.52 14.62
CA LEU A 594 11.72 -5.44 15.33
C LEU A 594 12.50 -4.98 16.57
N ASN A 595 13.05 -5.92 17.34
CA ASN A 595 13.91 -5.59 18.46
C ASN A 595 15.21 -4.89 18.01
N ALA A 596 15.74 -5.21 16.82
CA ALA A 596 16.91 -4.52 16.26
C ALA A 596 16.60 -3.09 15.78
N LYS A 597 15.37 -2.80 15.35
CA LYS A 597 14.89 -1.43 15.03
C LYS A 597 14.92 -0.53 16.27
N TYR A 598 14.32 -0.98 17.38
CA TYR A 598 14.07 -0.16 18.57
C TYR A 598 15.11 -0.27 19.70
N PHE A 599 15.77 -1.43 19.85
CA PHE A 599 16.80 -1.67 20.89
C PHE A 599 18.23 -1.76 20.31
N GLY A 600 18.38 -1.58 19.00
CA GLY A 600 19.67 -1.52 18.32
C GLY A 600 20.19 -0.09 18.13
N THR A 601 21.41 0.05 17.64
CA THR A 601 22.05 1.36 17.36
C THR A 601 21.45 2.12 16.17
N ALA A 602 20.31 1.67 15.65
CA ALA A 602 19.50 2.38 14.66
C ALA A 602 18.50 3.34 15.32
N PHE A 603 18.13 3.10 16.59
CA PHE A 603 17.27 3.99 17.35
C PHE A 603 18.04 5.22 17.82
N THR A 604 17.55 6.43 17.49
CA THR A 604 18.22 7.70 17.80
C THR A 604 17.35 8.75 18.47
N ILE A 605 16.08 8.45 18.74
CA ILE A 605 15.14 9.37 19.40
C ILE A 605 15.50 9.50 20.90
N THR A 606 15.49 10.72 21.42
CA THR A 606 15.75 11.04 22.82
C THR A 606 14.53 11.69 23.50
N TYR A 607 14.57 11.87 24.82
CA TYR A 607 13.44 12.50 25.53
C TYR A 607 13.30 14.01 25.25
N ASP A 608 14.32 14.67 24.66
CA ASP A 608 14.21 16.03 24.10
C ASP A 608 13.42 16.06 22.77
N ASP A 609 13.27 14.91 22.09
CA ASP A 609 12.63 14.80 20.76
C ASP A 609 11.14 14.39 20.84
N ILE A 610 10.60 14.12 22.03
CA ILE A 610 9.19 13.70 22.25
C ILE A 610 8.39 14.78 22.99
N GLY A 611 7.07 14.78 22.81
CA GLY A 611 6.16 15.61 23.61
C GLY A 611 6.02 15.10 25.05
N ASP A 612 5.52 15.95 25.95
CA ASP A 612 5.32 15.64 27.38
C ASP A 612 4.35 14.46 27.67
N GLY A 613 3.64 13.97 26.64
CA GLY A 613 2.74 12.80 26.69
C GLY A 613 1.66 12.91 27.78
N ALA A 614 1.33 11.78 28.41
CA ALA A 614 0.37 11.70 29.51
C ALA A 614 0.78 12.47 30.79
N TYR A 615 1.94 13.15 30.80
CA TYR A 615 2.49 13.89 31.94
C TYR A 615 2.42 15.42 31.77
N ALA A 616 1.82 15.92 30.68
CA ALA A 616 1.49 17.34 30.55
C ALA A 616 0.39 17.76 31.55
N GLU A 617 0.71 18.63 32.52
CA GLU A 617 -0.34 19.33 33.29
C GLU A 617 -1.21 20.16 32.32
N GLU A 618 -2.54 20.08 32.45
CA GLU A 618 -3.48 20.85 31.62
C GLU A 618 -3.28 22.39 31.78
N GLU A 619 -2.46 23.02 30.92
CA GLU A 619 -2.58 24.45 30.59
C GLU A 619 -3.89 24.66 29.80
N SER A 620 -5.00 24.50 30.51
CA SER A 620 -6.42 24.61 30.08
C SER A 620 -6.61 24.62 28.57
N ALA A 621 -6.73 23.42 27.98
CA ALA A 621 -7.00 23.25 26.56
C ALA A 621 -8.09 24.24 26.12
N ALA A 622 -7.75 25.12 25.17
CA ALA A 622 -8.71 26.07 24.64
C ALA A 622 -9.74 25.27 23.86
N SER A 623 -10.95 25.14 24.43
CA SER A 623 -12.04 24.29 23.92
C SER A 623 -12.10 24.31 22.40
N MET A 624 -11.92 23.15 21.77
CA MET A 624 -11.69 23.07 20.33
C MET A 624 -12.89 23.69 19.59
N PRO A 625 -12.71 24.39 18.44
CA PRO A 625 -13.78 25.21 17.88
C PRO A 625 -15.08 24.48 17.49
N GLY A 626 -15.04 23.15 17.32
CA GLY A 626 -16.21 22.29 17.13
C GLY A 626 -16.71 21.55 18.39
N GLU A 627 -16.07 21.72 19.55
CA GLU A 627 -16.33 20.92 20.76
C GLU A 627 -17.80 21.02 21.21
N GLY A 628 -18.47 19.87 21.31
CA GLY A 628 -19.88 19.78 21.68
C GLY A 628 -20.86 20.13 20.54
N VAL A 629 -20.39 20.18 19.29
CA VAL A 629 -21.23 20.25 18.10
C VAL A 629 -21.25 18.89 17.39
N ASP A 630 -22.44 18.30 17.33
CA ASP A 630 -22.72 17.10 16.53
C ASP A 630 -23.07 17.51 15.08
N LEU A 631 -22.55 16.78 14.09
CA LEU A 631 -22.81 16.96 12.66
C LEU A 631 -23.18 15.62 12.00
N THR A 632 -24.25 15.63 11.21
CA THR A 632 -24.70 14.51 10.39
C THR A 632 -24.13 14.65 8.99
N MET A 633 -23.09 13.88 8.66
CA MET A 633 -22.51 13.86 7.31
C MET A 633 -23.11 12.72 6.47
N CYS A 634 -23.33 12.99 5.19
CA CYS A 634 -23.73 12.03 4.18
C CYS A 634 -22.66 11.97 3.06
N ARG A 635 -22.72 10.93 2.22
CA ARG A 635 -21.81 10.77 1.05
C ARG A 635 -22.54 10.48 -0.25
N ALA A 636 -21.82 10.65 -1.34
CA ALA A 636 -22.19 10.20 -2.69
C ALA A 636 -22.48 8.70 -2.76
N ASN A 637 -23.42 8.27 -3.60
CA ASN A 637 -23.69 6.87 -3.91
C ASN A 637 -22.81 6.30 -5.04
N TRP A 638 -21.55 6.71 -5.11
CA TRP A 638 -20.56 6.21 -6.07
C TRP A 638 -19.17 6.16 -5.45
N ALA A 639 -18.43 5.08 -5.72
CA ALA A 639 -17.20 4.73 -4.99
C ALA A 639 -16.16 5.85 -4.98
N SER A 640 -15.96 6.56 -6.11
CA SER A 640 -14.99 7.65 -6.22
C SER A 640 -15.35 8.91 -5.41
N GLY A 641 -16.49 8.92 -4.71
CA GLY A 641 -16.87 9.98 -3.78
C GLY A 641 -16.47 9.72 -2.31
N TYR A 642 -16.06 8.50 -1.95
CA TYR A 642 -15.95 8.11 -0.54
C TYR A 642 -14.73 8.74 0.15
N ILE A 643 -13.56 8.75 -0.49
CA ILE A 643 -12.30 9.25 0.09
C ILE A 643 -12.40 10.74 0.49
N GLN A 644 -12.88 11.64 -0.39
CA GLN A 644 -12.98 13.05 -0.02
C GLN A 644 -14.06 13.33 1.04
N ALA A 645 -15.08 12.47 1.16
CA ALA A 645 -16.06 12.57 2.23
C ALA A 645 -15.44 12.24 3.58
N GLU A 646 -14.69 11.14 3.68
CA GLU A 646 -14.03 10.73 4.92
C GLU A 646 -12.90 11.69 5.32
N ILE A 647 -12.13 12.22 4.36
CA ILE A 647 -11.12 13.27 4.63
C ILE A 647 -11.78 14.53 5.23
N VAL A 648 -12.87 15.04 4.64
CA VAL A 648 -13.58 16.22 5.19
C VAL A 648 -14.10 15.93 6.61
N ARG A 649 -14.62 14.73 6.86
CA ARG A 649 -15.03 14.28 8.19
C ARG A 649 -13.86 14.23 9.18
N GLN A 650 -12.73 13.62 8.84
CA GLN A 650 -11.58 13.51 9.73
C GLN A 650 -10.95 14.88 10.04
N ILE A 651 -10.97 15.84 9.10
CA ILE A 651 -10.58 17.24 9.34
C ILE A 651 -11.53 17.92 10.35
N LEU A 652 -12.84 17.72 10.22
CA LEU A 652 -13.82 18.27 11.17
C LEU A 652 -13.68 17.62 12.56
N MET A 653 -13.45 16.32 12.63
CA MET A 653 -13.15 15.61 13.89
C MET A 653 -11.86 16.14 14.54
N LYS A 654 -10.79 16.36 13.76
CA LYS A 654 -9.55 16.99 14.25
C LYS A 654 -9.75 18.43 14.74
N ALA A 655 -10.81 19.12 14.29
CA ALA A 655 -11.23 20.43 14.78
C ALA A 655 -12.21 20.38 15.98
N GLY A 656 -12.52 19.19 16.50
CA GLY A 656 -13.34 18.97 17.70
C GLY A 656 -14.83 18.67 17.45
N TYR A 657 -15.28 18.58 16.20
CA TYR A 657 -16.67 18.22 15.88
C TYR A 657 -16.93 16.72 16.05
N THR A 658 -18.10 16.35 16.56
CA THR A 658 -18.58 14.96 16.50
C THR A 658 -19.29 14.74 15.17
N VAL A 659 -18.66 14.04 14.23
CA VAL A 659 -19.24 13.82 12.88
C VAL A 659 -19.70 12.37 12.72
N SER A 660 -20.91 12.16 12.20
CA SER A 660 -21.40 10.80 11.90
C SER A 660 -20.53 10.10 10.86
N ASP A 661 -20.48 8.77 10.92
CA ASP A 661 -19.99 7.93 9.83
C ASP A 661 -20.84 8.21 8.55
N PRO A 662 -20.22 8.58 7.42
CA PRO A 662 -20.93 9.03 6.23
C PRO A 662 -21.48 7.85 5.42
N SER A 663 -20.97 6.63 5.59
CA SER A 663 -21.51 5.41 4.96
C SER A 663 -22.92 5.06 5.45
N GLN A 664 -23.32 5.60 6.60
CA GLN A 664 -24.67 5.42 7.15
C GLN A 664 -25.75 6.17 6.35
N ILE A 665 -25.37 7.19 5.55
CA ILE A 665 -26.29 8.00 4.73
C ILE A 665 -25.67 8.24 3.34
N GLU A 666 -25.88 7.26 2.47
CA GLU A 666 -25.37 7.27 1.09
C GLU A 666 -26.47 7.71 0.10
N LEU A 667 -26.21 8.78 -0.67
CA LEU A 667 -27.23 9.49 -1.46
C LEU A 667 -26.70 9.96 -2.83
N GLY A 668 -27.56 9.89 -3.84
CA GLY A 668 -27.38 10.59 -5.12
C GLY A 668 -27.76 12.07 -5.04
N PRO A 669 -27.34 12.91 -6.02
CA PRO A 669 -27.35 14.37 -5.90
C PRO A 669 -28.70 14.97 -5.50
N SER A 670 -29.77 14.64 -6.23
CA SER A 670 -31.11 15.19 -5.98
C SER A 670 -31.62 14.91 -4.55
N ASN A 671 -31.31 13.71 -4.04
CA ASN A 671 -31.67 13.29 -2.69
C ASN A 671 -30.76 13.95 -1.63
N ALA A 672 -29.46 14.10 -1.89
CA ALA A 672 -28.52 14.76 -0.98
C ALA A 672 -28.88 16.24 -0.74
N TYR A 673 -29.22 16.98 -1.81
CA TYR A 673 -29.66 18.37 -1.69
C TYR A 673 -30.98 18.53 -0.93
N THR A 674 -31.96 17.66 -1.21
CA THR A 674 -33.23 17.63 -0.46
C THR A 674 -32.98 17.27 1.01
N ALA A 675 -32.14 16.27 1.29
CA ALA A 675 -31.78 15.84 2.64
C ALA A 675 -31.08 16.94 3.45
N MET A 676 -30.20 17.72 2.82
CA MET A 676 -29.56 18.89 3.43
C MET A 676 -30.55 20.02 3.71
N ALA A 677 -31.47 20.30 2.79
CA ALA A 677 -32.47 21.34 2.98
C ALA A 677 -33.50 21.00 4.07
N GLU A 678 -33.91 19.73 4.16
CA GLU A 678 -34.81 19.24 5.22
C GLU A 678 -34.10 18.99 6.59
N GLY A 679 -32.77 19.14 6.66
CA GLY A 679 -32.00 18.96 7.90
C GLY A 679 -31.89 17.51 8.37
N THR A 680 -31.81 16.57 7.42
CA THR A 680 -31.54 15.13 7.67
C THR A 680 -30.09 14.74 7.39
N CYS A 681 -29.37 15.61 6.68
CA CYS A 681 -27.91 15.66 6.57
C CYS A 681 -27.50 17.14 6.75
N ASP A 682 -26.34 17.42 7.32
CA ASP A 682 -25.84 18.78 7.57
C ASP A 682 -24.85 19.24 6.48
N LEU A 683 -24.07 18.32 5.92
CA LEU A 683 -23.08 18.58 4.87
C LEU A 683 -22.79 17.37 3.96
N TRP A 684 -22.41 17.66 2.71
CA TRP A 684 -22.09 16.68 1.65
C TRP A 684 -20.86 17.15 0.86
N ALA A 685 -19.86 16.28 0.70
CA ALA A 685 -18.53 16.63 0.14
C ALA A 685 -18.34 16.29 -1.35
N ASN A 686 -19.43 16.04 -2.07
CA ASN A 686 -19.41 15.46 -3.41
C ASN A 686 -20.14 16.32 -4.46
N SER A 687 -20.19 17.64 -4.27
CA SER A 687 -20.99 18.54 -5.10
C SER A 687 -20.24 19.05 -6.33
N TRP A 688 -20.74 18.75 -7.53
CA TRP A 688 -20.15 19.16 -8.81
C TRP A 688 -20.80 20.43 -9.35
N TYR A 689 -20.07 21.55 -9.38
CA TYR A 689 -20.54 22.82 -9.94
C TYR A 689 -19.87 23.10 -11.30
N PRO A 690 -20.58 23.66 -12.29
CA PRO A 690 -21.91 24.27 -12.19
C PRO A 690 -23.10 23.29 -12.19
N GLY A 691 -22.92 22.03 -12.61
CA GLY A 691 -24.05 21.11 -12.89
C GLY A 691 -25.08 20.98 -11.76
N HIS A 692 -24.64 20.81 -10.51
CA HIS A 692 -25.52 20.65 -9.35
C HIS A 692 -26.30 21.92 -8.95
N PHE A 693 -26.09 23.08 -9.59
CA PHE A 693 -26.92 24.26 -9.34
C PHE A 693 -28.39 24.06 -9.72
N SER A 694 -28.73 23.14 -10.64
CA SER A 694 -30.14 22.84 -10.96
C SER A 694 -30.94 22.39 -9.74
N TRP A 695 -30.32 21.66 -8.80
CA TRP A 695 -30.98 21.20 -7.57
C TRP A 695 -31.32 22.31 -6.57
N PHE A 696 -30.75 23.52 -6.71
CA PHE A 696 -31.07 24.64 -5.83
C PHE A 696 -32.50 25.17 -6.09
N GLU A 697 -33.02 24.98 -7.31
CA GLU A 697 -34.37 25.39 -7.72
C GLU A 697 -35.46 24.35 -7.40
N ASN A 698 -35.13 23.23 -6.74
CA ASN A 698 -36.12 22.23 -6.30
C ASN A 698 -37.09 22.82 -5.26
N GLU A 699 -38.41 22.80 -5.53
CA GLU A 699 -39.45 23.18 -4.56
C GLU A 699 -39.64 22.08 -3.49
N LEU A 700 -39.43 22.44 -2.22
CA LEU A 700 -39.63 21.58 -1.06
C LEU A 700 -41.12 21.43 -0.71
N SER A 701 -41.44 20.48 0.18
CA SER A 701 -42.82 20.15 0.56
C SER A 701 -43.62 21.28 1.25
N ASP A 702 -42.97 22.40 1.60
CA ASP A 702 -43.59 23.61 2.17
C ASP A 702 -43.69 24.81 1.20
N GLY A 703 -43.09 24.71 0.00
CA GLY A 703 -43.06 25.76 -1.02
C GLY A 703 -41.88 26.74 -0.93
N SER A 704 -40.81 26.38 -0.20
CA SER A 704 -39.49 27.03 -0.29
C SER A 704 -38.56 26.26 -1.24
N LEU A 705 -37.45 26.88 -1.68
CA LEU A 705 -36.47 26.23 -2.57
C LEU A 705 -35.34 25.61 -1.76
N VAL A 706 -34.68 24.56 -2.28
CA VAL A 706 -33.43 24.01 -1.69
C VAL A 706 -32.40 25.13 -1.46
N GLY A 707 -32.24 26.04 -2.41
CA GLY A 707 -31.31 27.19 -2.32
C GLY A 707 -31.67 28.24 -1.26
N ASP A 708 -32.86 28.18 -0.63
CA ASP A 708 -33.16 28.98 0.56
C ASP A 708 -32.48 28.43 1.83
N HIS A 709 -32.07 27.14 1.83
CA HIS A 709 -31.59 26.40 3.01
C HIS A 709 -30.21 25.75 2.87
N VAL A 710 -29.68 25.61 1.64
CA VAL A 710 -28.38 24.98 1.35
C VAL A 710 -27.51 25.95 0.56
N GLU A 711 -26.21 26.01 0.89
CA GLU A 711 -25.22 26.80 0.16
C GLU A 711 -24.02 25.96 -0.31
N ALA A 712 -23.38 26.44 -1.38
CA ALA A 712 -22.11 25.93 -1.87
C ALA A 712 -20.95 26.58 -1.13
N VAL A 713 -20.01 25.77 -0.63
CA VAL A 713 -18.86 26.23 0.17
C VAL A 713 -17.57 25.98 -0.63
N PRO A 714 -16.95 27.02 -1.23
CA PRO A 714 -15.89 26.85 -2.22
C PRO A 714 -14.57 26.39 -1.60
N GLY A 715 -14.23 25.13 -1.81
CA GLY A 715 -13.07 24.42 -1.29
C GLY A 715 -12.71 23.23 -2.19
N LEU A 716 -12.17 22.16 -1.60
CA LEU A 716 -11.83 20.89 -2.25
C LEU A 716 -11.10 21.06 -3.59
N PHE A 717 -11.76 20.85 -4.74
CA PHE A 717 -11.15 20.94 -6.07
C PHE A 717 -11.83 22.04 -6.90
N GLN A 718 -11.03 22.82 -7.64
CA GLN A 718 -11.49 23.98 -8.43
C GLN A 718 -11.01 23.83 -9.88
N ASP A 719 -11.82 24.20 -10.87
CA ASP A 719 -11.50 24.16 -12.33
C ASP A 719 -10.89 22.82 -12.83
N SER A 720 -11.21 21.68 -12.21
CA SER A 720 -10.41 20.44 -12.34
C SER A 720 -11.19 19.13 -12.51
N GLY A 721 -12.51 19.14 -12.36
CA GLY A 721 -13.36 18.03 -12.77
C GLY A 721 -13.51 17.98 -14.29
N VAL A 722 -12.86 17.03 -14.97
CA VAL A 722 -13.08 16.76 -16.40
C VAL A 722 -14.23 15.76 -16.55
N GLN A 723 -15.12 15.98 -17.52
CA GLN A 723 -16.31 15.16 -17.76
C GLN A 723 -16.53 14.98 -19.26
N GLY A 724 -17.19 13.91 -19.68
CA GLY A 724 -17.60 13.70 -21.07
C GLY A 724 -17.82 12.24 -21.43
N PHE A 725 -17.89 11.96 -22.72
CA PHE A 725 -18.07 10.61 -23.25
C PHE A 725 -16.73 9.97 -23.61
N LEU A 726 -16.55 8.70 -23.26
CA LEU A 726 -15.54 7.80 -23.80
C LEU A 726 -16.14 6.94 -24.92
N VAL A 727 -15.32 6.57 -25.91
CA VAL A 727 -15.67 5.66 -27.00
C VAL A 727 -14.60 4.57 -27.15
N THR A 728 -14.99 3.34 -27.50
CA THR A 728 -14.04 2.24 -27.80
C THR A 728 -13.06 2.68 -28.90
N LYS A 729 -11.75 2.75 -28.59
CA LYS A 729 -10.74 3.34 -29.48
C LYS A 729 -10.59 2.57 -30.79
N SER A 730 -10.48 1.24 -30.71
CA SER A 730 -10.33 0.37 -31.88
C SER A 730 -11.49 0.52 -32.87
N TRP A 731 -12.72 0.69 -32.37
CA TRP A 731 -13.91 0.97 -33.17
C TRP A 731 -13.89 2.40 -33.76
N ALA A 732 -13.53 3.40 -32.96
CA ALA A 732 -13.45 4.80 -33.39
C ALA A 732 -12.39 5.03 -34.49
N GLU A 733 -11.19 4.45 -34.33
CA GLU A 733 -10.11 4.48 -35.32
C GLU A 733 -10.51 3.75 -36.61
N ALA A 734 -11.08 2.55 -36.51
CA ALA A 734 -11.50 1.75 -37.68
C ALA A 734 -12.57 2.47 -38.53
N ASN A 735 -13.47 3.22 -37.89
CA ASN A 735 -14.57 3.93 -38.54
C ASN A 735 -14.28 5.41 -38.84
N ASN A 736 -13.13 5.95 -38.41
CA ASN A 736 -12.76 7.36 -38.52
C ASN A 736 -13.81 8.28 -37.85
N ILE A 737 -14.09 8.02 -36.57
CA ILE A 737 -15.04 8.80 -35.77
C ILE A 737 -14.38 10.07 -35.22
N SER A 738 -14.97 11.23 -35.52
CA SER A 738 -14.57 12.54 -34.97
C SER A 738 -15.51 13.08 -33.89
N THR A 739 -16.81 12.77 -33.96
CA THR A 739 -17.83 13.32 -33.04
C THR A 739 -19.00 12.38 -32.81
N ILE A 740 -19.72 12.53 -31.68
CA ILE A 740 -20.98 11.82 -31.42
C ILE A 740 -22.08 12.21 -32.43
N ASP A 741 -22.07 13.44 -32.94
CA ASP A 741 -22.95 13.91 -34.02
C ASP A 741 -22.74 13.12 -35.32
N GLN A 742 -21.51 12.71 -35.64
CA GLN A 742 -21.24 11.81 -36.77
C GLN A 742 -21.91 10.44 -36.54
N ILE A 743 -21.78 9.86 -35.35
CA ILE A 743 -22.38 8.58 -34.99
C ILE A 743 -23.90 8.63 -35.15
N ASN A 744 -24.56 9.65 -34.58
CA ASN A 744 -26.00 9.85 -34.70
C ASN A 744 -26.49 9.98 -36.16
N ARG A 745 -25.74 10.65 -37.04
CA ARG A 745 -26.17 10.90 -38.43
C ARG A 745 -25.87 9.74 -39.39
N ASP A 746 -24.94 8.85 -39.06
CA ASP A 746 -24.60 7.69 -39.89
C ASP A 746 -25.28 6.42 -39.38
N GLU A 747 -26.26 5.92 -40.14
CA GLU A 747 -26.95 4.65 -39.88
C GLU A 747 -25.98 3.47 -39.77
N SER A 748 -24.82 3.52 -40.42
CA SER A 748 -23.80 2.48 -40.31
C SER A 748 -22.96 2.56 -39.03
N LEU A 749 -23.09 3.60 -38.21
CA LEU A 749 -22.42 3.74 -36.90
C LEU A 749 -23.38 3.51 -35.75
N TRP A 750 -24.47 4.29 -35.62
CA TRP A 750 -25.36 4.16 -34.45
C TRP A 750 -26.05 2.80 -34.37
N SER A 751 -26.34 2.14 -35.50
CA SER A 751 -26.96 0.80 -35.48
C SER A 751 -26.00 -0.32 -35.05
N GLN A 752 -24.71 -0.02 -34.84
CA GLN A 752 -23.78 -0.93 -34.16
C GLN A 752 -23.87 -0.82 -32.63
N LEU A 753 -24.49 0.24 -32.11
CA LEU A 753 -24.78 0.49 -30.69
C LEU A 753 -26.23 0.10 -30.30
N ASP A 754 -27.00 -0.48 -31.22
CA ASP A 754 -28.40 -0.92 -31.03
C ASP A 754 -28.40 -2.40 -30.60
N SER A 755 -28.15 -2.66 -29.31
CA SER A 755 -28.00 -4.03 -28.76
C SER A 755 -29.33 -4.65 -28.35
N ASP A 756 -30.32 -3.85 -27.93
CA ASP A 756 -31.68 -4.33 -27.61
C ASP A 756 -32.57 -4.51 -28.87
N GLY A 757 -32.21 -3.86 -29.99
CA GLY A 757 -32.89 -3.93 -31.27
C GLY A 757 -34.10 -2.99 -31.39
N ASN A 758 -34.19 -1.94 -30.58
CA ASN A 758 -35.31 -0.98 -30.63
C ASN A 758 -35.23 0.02 -31.78
N GLY A 759 -34.05 0.19 -32.40
CA GLY A 759 -33.82 1.09 -33.53
C GLY A 759 -33.08 2.38 -33.18
N LYS A 760 -32.23 2.35 -32.14
CA LYS A 760 -31.38 3.45 -31.69
C LYS A 760 -30.05 2.93 -31.13
N GLY A 761 -29.01 3.76 -31.16
CA GLY A 761 -27.73 3.47 -30.51
C GLY A 761 -27.72 3.88 -29.03
N GLU A 762 -27.18 3.01 -28.18
CA GLU A 762 -27.02 3.23 -26.74
C GLU A 762 -25.85 4.15 -26.41
N ILE A 763 -26.08 5.10 -25.52
CA ILE A 763 -25.06 5.76 -24.68
C ILE A 763 -25.21 5.17 -23.29
N LEU A 764 -24.15 4.57 -22.73
CA LEU A 764 -24.13 4.17 -21.32
C LEU A 764 -23.96 5.45 -20.49
N GLY A 765 -25.02 5.86 -19.79
CA GLY A 765 -25.13 7.18 -19.19
C GLY A 765 -25.02 7.16 -17.67
N CYS A 766 -25.99 7.78 -17.00
CA CYS A 766 -26.03 7.90 -15.55
C CYS A 766 -27.24 7.21 -14.91
N PRO A 767 -27.17 6.90 -13.60
CA PRO A 767 -28.34 6.53 -12.80
C PRO A 767 -29.42 7.62 -12.80
N GLU A 768 -30.68 7.20 -12.79
CA GLU A 768 -31.83 8.11 -12.65
C GLU A 768 -31.68 8.95 -11.36
N SER A 769 -31.92 10.26 -11.45
CA SER A 769 -31.70 11.30 -10.41
C SER A 769 -30.26 11.80 -10.16
N TRP A 770 -29.30 11.42 -11.00
CA TRP A 770 -28.01 12.14 -11.11
C TRP A 770 -28.11 13.27 -12.15
N THR A 771 -27.42 14.38 -11.92
CA THR A 771 -27.44 15.54 -12.85
C THR A 771 -26.94 15.18 -14.25
N CYS A 772 -26.05 14.20 -14.38
CA CYS A 772 -25.54 13.80 -15.68
C CYS A 772 -26.58 13.09 -16.56
N ASP A 773 -27.56 12.37 -16.01
CA ASP A 773 -28.76 11.93 -16.75
C ASP A 773 -29.48 13.15 -17.33
N ASP A 774 -29.80 14.12 -16.47
CA ASP A 774 -30.52 15.31 -16.87
C ASP A 774 -29.80 16.14 -17.94
N ILE A 775 -28.46 16.18 -17.92
CA ILE A 775 -27.63 16.80 -18.95
C ILE A 775 -27.57 15.94 -20.22
N ILE A 776 -27.39 14.62 -20.14
CA ILE A 776 -27.31 13.72 -21.31
C ILE A 776 -28.64 13.70 -22.07
N GLU A 777 -29.80 13.62 -21.40
CA GLU A 777 -31.10 13.74 -22.07
C GLU A 777 -31.27 15.09 -22.78
N ASN A 778 -30.81 16.20 -22.17
CA ASN A 778 -30.86 17.52 -22.81
C ASN A 778 -29.86 17.64 -23.97
N GLN A 779 -28.66 17.07 -23.87
CA GLN A 779 -27.69 16.97 -24.97
C GLN A 779 -28.26 16.15 -26.14
N ILE A 780 -28.94 15.03 -25.88
CA ILE A 780 -29.64 14.25 -26.92
C ILE A 780 -30.75 15.07 -27.59
N ALA A 781 -31.53 15.84 -26.81
CA ALA A 781 -32.60 16.69 -27.31
C ALA A 781 -32.12 17.97 -28.05
N PHE A 782 -30.91 18.44 -27.75
CA PHE A 782 -30.26 19.60 -28.37
C PHE A 782 -29.44 19.23 -29.62
N GLY A 783 -28.67 18.14 -29.52
CA GLY A 783 -27.66 17.71 -30.48
C GLY A 783 -26.64 18.80 -30.80
N ASN A 784 -26.68 19.33 -32.03
CA ASN A 784 -25.84 20.47 -32.44
C ASN A 784 -26.56 21.83 -32.39
N GLY A 785 -27.66 21.94 -31.64
CA GLY A 785 -28.52 23.13 -31.58
C GLY A 785 -29.40 23.35 -32.82
N THR A 786 -29.30 22.49 -33.83
CA THR A 786 -30.19 22.50 -35.02
C THR A 786 -30.72 21.13 -35.42
N GLU A 787 -30.01 20.05 -35.06
CA GLU A 787 -30.32 18.66 -35.32
C GLU A 787 -30.06 17.84 -34.03
N PRO A 788 -31.09 17.24 -33.41
CA PRO A 788 -30.94 16.46 -32.17
C PRO A 788 -30.32 15.08 -32.44
N TRP A 789 -29.82 14.42 -31.39
CA TRP A 789 -29.31 13.06 -31.46
C TRP A 789 -30.43 11.99 -31.47
N GLY A 790 -31.43 12.18 -32.33
CA GLY A 790 -32.66 11.38 -32.34
C GLY A 790 -32.52 9.89 -32.67
N ASN A 791 -31.35 9.45 -33.14
CA ASN A 791 -31.02 8.03 -33.36
C ASN A 791 -30.22 7.42 -32.20
N LEU A 792 -29.98 8.16 -31.12
CA LEU A 792 -29.34 7.68 -29.90
C LEU A 792 -30.34 7.73 -28.71
N GLU A 793 -30.03 7.00 -27.64
CA GLU A 793 -30.61 7.22 -26.32
C GLU A 793 -29.70 6.80 -25.18
N GLU A 794 -30.00 7.33 -24.00
CA GLU A 794 -29.30 7.01 -22.76
C GLU A 794 -29.82 5.70 -22.15
N THR A 795 -28.91 4.77 -21.92
CA THR A 795 -29.13 3.64 -21.00
C THR A 795 -28.85 4.12 -19.58
N LYS A 796 -29.85 4.00 -18.71
CA LYS A 796 -29.79 4.37 -17.30
C LYS A 796 -29.88 3.12 -16.44
N ALA A 797 -28.85 2.87 -15.65
CA ALA A 797 -28.80 1.75 -14.71
C ALA A 797 -27.89 2.12 -13.53
N ASP A 798 -27.52 1.12 -12.73
CA ASP A 798 -26.41 1.24 -11.79
C ASP A 798 -25.10 1.56 -12.52
N TYR A 799 -24.31 2.52 -12.02
CA TYR A 799 -23.16 3.03 -12.77
C TYR A 799 -22.02 2.01 -12.88
N ASP A 800 -21.72 1.27 -11.81
CA ASP A 800 -20.65 0.28 -11.83
C ASP A 800 -21.01 -0.91 -12.75
N ALA A 801 -22.30 -1.25 -12.85
CA ALA A 801 -22.79 -2.21 -13.84
C ALA A 801 -22.64 -1.71 -15.30
N MET A 802 -22.86 -0.42 -15.57
CA MET A 802 -22.66 0.18 -16.90
C MET A 802 -21.17 0.31 -17.26
N PHE A 803 -20.33 0.65 -16.29
CA PHE A 803 -18.87 0.67 -16.43
C PHE A 803 -18.34 -0.73 -16.75
N ALA A 804 -18.77 -1.77 -16.03
CA ALA A 804 -18.39 -3.14 -16.30
C ALA A 804 -18.82 -3.63 -17.70
N GLU A 805 -20.02 -3.23 -18.16
CA GLU A 805 -20.48 -3.48 -19.54
C GLU A 805 -19.58 -2.76 -20.58
N MET A 806 -19.19 -1.50 -20.34
CA MET A 806 -18.25 -0.80 -21.21
C MET A 806 -16.88 -1.49 -21.25
N VAL A 807 -16.36 -1.95 -20.10
CA VAL A 807 -15.10 -2.72 -20.03
C VAL A 807 -15.20 -4.02 -20.84
N ASN A 808 -16.33 -4.74 -20.78
CA ASN A 808 -16.57 -5.91 -21.62
C ASN A 808 -16.56 -5.56 -23.11
N ARG A 809 -17.27 -4.49 -23.52
CA ARG A 809 -17.30 -4.02 -24.91
C ARG A 809 -15.89 -3.66 -25.40
N VAL A 810 -15.13 -2.89 -24.62
CA VAL A 810 -13.76 -2.47 -24.95
C VAL A 810 -12.81 -3.66 -25.07
N ASN A 811 -12.87 -4.63 -24.16
CA ASN A 811 -12.06 -5.84 -24.19
C ASN A 811 -12.33 -6.73 -25.43
N ASN A 812 -13.58 -6.76 -25.93
CA ASN A 812 -13.92 -7.44 -27.17
C ASN A 812 -13.56 -6.63 -28.44
N GLY A 813 -13.34 -5.32 -28.30
CA GLY A 813 -13.29 -4.37 -29.44
C GLY A 813 -14.66 -4.01 -30.00
N ASP A 814 -15.74 -4.22 -29.23
CA ASP A 814 -17.12 -3.93 -29.59
C ASP A 814 -17.45 -2.42 -29.48
N PRO A 815 -18.47 -1.93 -30.22
CA PRO A 815 -18.94 -0.55 -30.14
C PRO A 815 -19.48 -0.20 -28.75
N GLY A 816 -18.96 0.86 -28.14
CA GLY A 816 -19.45 1.38 -26.86
C GLY A 816 -19.24 2.89 -26.76
N ILE A 817 -20.16 3.56 -26.06
CA ILE A 817 -20.05 4.93 -25.59
C ILE A 817 -20.43 4.93 -24.10
N LEU A 818 -19.60 5.52 -23.24
CA LEU A 818 -19.85 5.64 -21.80
C LEU A 818 -19.58 7.08 -21.34
N TYR A 819 -20.48 7.68 -20.56
CA TYR A 819 -20.19 8.92 -19.83
C TYR A 819 -19.31 8.63 -18.60
N THR A 820 -18.27 9.44 -18.36
CA THR A 820 -17.44 9.36 -17.14
C THR A 820 -16.78 10.71 -16.78
N TRP A 821 -16.05 10.74 -15.67
CA TRP A 821 -15.39 11.92 -15.11
C TRP A 821 -13.99 11.63 -14.54
N SER A 822 -13.24 12.69 -14.22
CA SER A 822 -12.04 12.66 -13.37
C SER A 822 -12.19 13.65 -12.20
N PRO A 823 -11.73 13.34 -10.97
CA PRO A 823 -10.95 12.16 -10.60
C PRO A 823 -11.87 10.94 -10.37
N ALA A 824 -11.51 9.82 -10.99
CA ALA A 824 -12.13 8.51 -10.79
C ALA A 824 -11.18 7.39 -11.23
N SER A 825 -11.17 6.28 -10.49
CA SER A 825 -10.41 5.07 -10.84
C SER A 825 -10.89 4.40 -12.13
N TYR A 826 -12.11 4.70 -12.60
CA TYR A 826 -12.62 4.23 -13.90
C TYR A 826 -11.65 4.50 -15.07
N LEU A 827 -10.87 5.58 -15.01
CA LEU A 827 -9.91 5.99 -16.03
C LEU A 827 -8.56 5.22 -15.99
N THR A 828 -8.30 4.38 -14.98
CA THR A 828 -7.14 3.46 -14.99
C THR A 828 -7.45 2.12 -15.65
N VAL A 829 -8.73 1.79 -15.84
CA VAL A 829 -9.19 0.59 -16.56
C VAL A 829 -9.62 0.95 -17.99
N LEU A 830 -10.46 1.98 -18.13
CA LEU A 830 -10.83 2.58 -19.42
C LEU A 830 -9.86 3.74 -19.74
N VAL A 831 -8.61 3.37 -19.97
CA VAL A 831 -7.49 4.31 -20.18
C VAL A 831 -7.64 5.03 -21.53
N PRO A 832 -7.90 6.36 -21.52
CA PRO A 832 -7.96 7.13 -22.76
C PRO A 832 -6.59 7.11 -23.44
N GLY A 833 -6.60 6.93 -24.75
CA GLY A 833 -5.40 6.81 -25.57
C GLY A 833 -4.73 5.44 -25.58
N ASP A 834 -5.13 4.49 -24.72
CA ASP A 834 -4.77 3.07 -24.87
C ASP A 834 -5.93 2.26 -25.48
N ASN A 835 -7.04 2.10 -24.74
CA ASN A 835 -8.17 1.25 -25.13
C ASN A 835 -9.48 2.01 -25.45
N VAL A 836 -9.62 3.25 -24.96
CA VAL A 836 -10.71 4.19 -25.29
C VAL A 836 -10.17 5.54 -25.79
N LEU A 837 -11.05 6.40 -26.29
CA LEU A 837 -10.77 7.82 -26.58
C LEU A 837 -11.85 8.68 -25.94
N TRP A 838 -11.53 9.91 -25.57
CA TRP A 838 -12.55 10.93 -25.34
C TRP A 838 -13.26 11.28 -26.66
N LEU A 839 -14.59 11.26 -26.66
CA LEU A 839 -15.45 11.50 -27.81
C LEU A 839 -15.99 12.94 -27.78
N SER A 840 -15.86 13.65 -28.90
CA SER A 840 -16.20 15.08 -29.00
C SER A 840 -17.62 15.36 -29.52
N VAL A 841 -18.10 16.57 -29.23
CA VAL A 841 -19.40 17.10 -29.71
C VAL A 841 -19.18 18.22 -30.73
N GLU A 842 -20.14 18.44 -31.65
CA GLU A 842 -20.10 19.57 -32.59
C GLU A 842 -20.59 20.89 -32.01
N ALA A 843 -21.41 20.84 -30.96
CA ALA A 843 -21.84 22.02 -30.20
C ALA A 843 -22.03 21.67 -28.72
N VAL A 844 -21.96 22.71 -27.89
CA VAL A 844 -22.17 22.65 -26.44
C VAL A 844 -23.62 23.00 -26.13
N LEU A 845 -24.24 22.31 -25.16
CA LEU A 845 -25.62 22.54 -24.71
C LEU A 845 -25.78 23.97 -24.13
N ASP A 846 -26.75 24.73 -24.65
CA ASP A 846 -27.05 26.11 -24.22
C ASP A 846 -28.23 26.21 -23.23
N ASP A 847 -28.63 27.45 -22.89
CA ASP A 847 -29.73 27.76 -21.96
C ASP A 847 -31.14 27.46 -22.53
N SER A 848 -31.25 26.83 -23.71
CA SER A 848 -32.54 26.65 -24.40
C SER A 848 -33.51 25.68 -23.72
N ASN A 849 -33.04 24.86 -22.76
CA ASN A 849 -33.83 23.87 -22.01
C ASN A 849 -34.76 23.05 -22.96
N PRO A 850 -34.19 22.25 -23.87
CA PRO A 850 -34.93 21.63 -24.99
C PRO A 850 -36.03 20.66 -24.55
N LEU A 851 -35.93 20.08 -23.36
CA LEU A 851 -36.94 19.22 -22.76
C LEU A 851 -38.02 19.98 -21.97
N GLY A 852 -37.76 21.23 -21.59
CA GLY A 852 -38.65 22.02 -20.73
C GLY A 852 -38.74 21.48 -19.30
N LYS A 853 -37.64 20.93 -18.76
CA LYS A 853 -37.54 20.47 -17.37
C LYS A 853 -37.48 21.69 -16.43
N GLU A 854 -38.00 21.55 -15.21
CA GLU A 854 -37.85 22.58 -14.17
C GLU A 854 -36.37 22.70 -13.79
N GLY A 855 -35.84 23.93 -13.71
CA GLY A 855 -34.40 24.19 -13.54
C GLY A 855 -33.51 23.78 -14.73
N GLY A 856 -34.08 23.30 -15.85
CA GLY A 856 -33.33 22.68 -16.94
C GLY A 856 -32.41 23.61 -17.73
N GLU A 857 -32.63 24.92 -17.66
CA GLU A 857 -31.71 25.96 -18.13
C GLU A 857 -30.34 25.93 -17.41
N ASN A 858 -30.29 25.45 -16.16
CA ASN A 858 -29.03 25.29 -15.41
C ASN A 858 -28.19 24.08 -15.89
N HIS A 859 -28.70 23.26 -16.83
CA HIS A 859 -27.94 22.18 -17.45
C HIS A 859 -27.04 22.65 -18.60
N GLN A 860 -27.08 23.95 -18.96
CA GLN A 860 -26.15 24.57 -19.90
C GLN A 860 -24.69 24.20 -19.60
N GLN A 861 -23.88 24.02 -20.63
CA GLN A 861 -22.46 23.70 -20.54
C GLN A 861 -21.63 24.81 -21.21
N GLU A 862 -20.34 24.88 -20.90
CA GLU A 862 -19.37 25.79 -21.52
C GLU A 862 -18.38 25.03 -22.43
N GLU A 863 -17.39 25.73 -23.00
CA GLU A 863 -16.36 25.10 -23.84
C GLU A 863 -15.52 24.11 -23.00
N GLY A 864 -15.89 22.82 -23.08
CA GLY A 864 -15.24 21.75 -22.36
C GLY A 864 -13.81 21.48 -22.79
N PHE A 865 -13.11 20.60 -22.07
CA PHE A 865 -11.66 20.44 -22.18
C PHE A 865 -11.18 20.14 -23.62
N THR A 866 -10.40 21.05 -24.21
CA THR A 866 -9.92 21.00 -25.61
C THR A 866 -8.46 20.57 -25.75
N ALA A 867 -7.71 20.42 -24.66
CA ALA A 867 -6.25 20.30 -24.70
C ALA A 867 -5.72 18.87 -24.99
N PHE A 868 -6.59 17.86 -25.05
CA PHE A 868 -6.20 16.50 -25.41
C PHE A 868 -5.83 16.38 -26.90
N GLY A 869 -4.72 15.68 -27.18
CA GLY A 869 -4.26 15.38 -28.52
C GLY A 869 -5.11 14.33 -29.25
N ALA A 870 -4.75 14.06 -30.51
CA ALA A 870 -5.41 13.07 -31.36
C ALA A 870 -5.19 11.61 -30.92
N ASP A 871 -4.25 11.42 -30.00
CA ASP A 871 -3.95 10.20 -29.25
C ASP A 871 -4.96 9.95 -28.13
N MET A 872 -5.41 11.00 -27.43
CA MET A 872 -6.30 10.88 -26.26
C MET A 872 -7.78 11.19 -26.56
N CYS A 873 -8.05 11.97 -27.61
CA CYS A 873 -9.37 12.54 -27.92
C CYS A 873 -9.64 12.63 -29.42
N THR A 874 -10.85 12.29 -29.84
CA THR A 874 -11.33 12.46 -31.23
C THR A 874 -11.25 13.92 -31.66
N GLN A 875 -10.89 14.21 -32.91
CA GLN A 875 -10.52 15.58 -33.32
C GLN A 875 -11.54 16.26 -34.24
N PRO A 876 -11.87 17.56 -34.02
CA PRO A 876 -11.31 18.46 -32.99
C PRO A 876 -11.79 18.11 -31.58
N CYS A 877 -10.89 18.12 -30.59
CA CYS A 877 -11.26 17.76 -29.23
C CYS A 877 -12.16 18.84 -28.59
N GLN A 878 -13.37 18.45 -28.19
CA GLN A 878 -14.32 19.27 -27.44
C GLN A 878 -15.31 18.34 -26.72
N LEU A 879 -15.17 18.16 -25.40
CA LEU A 879 -15.93 17.15 -24.66
C LEU A 879 -17.43 17.47 -24.48
N GLY A 880 -17.84 18.74 -24.58
CA GLY A 880 -19.24 19.19 -24.47
C GLY A 880 -19.72 19.46 -23.04
N TRP A 881 -18.81 19.42 -22.06
CA TRP A 881 -19.08 19.58 -20.63
C TRP A 881 -18.15 20.60 -20.00
N SER A 882 -18.69 21.47 -19.14
CA SER A 882 -17.88 22.41 -18.36
C SER A 882 -16.85 21.68 -17.51
N ALA A 883 -15.64 22.25 -17.39
CA ALA A 883 -14.75 21.91 -16.29
C ALA A 883 -15.47 22.24 -14.97
N ALA A 884 -15.39 21.32 -14.01
CA ALA A 884 -16.16 21.42 -12.78
C ALA A 884 -15.31 21.74 -11.55
N ASP A 885 -15.90 22.50 -10.65
CA ASP A 885 -15.49 22.50 -9.25
C ASP A 885 -16.16 21.32 -8.54
N ILE A 886 -15.43 20.68 -7.63
CA ILE A 886 -15.96 19.68 -6.71
C ILE A 886 -15.83 20.29 -5.32
N GLN A 887 -16.95 20.55 -4.66
CA GLN A 887 -17.02 21.36 -3.44
C GLN A 887 -17.85 20.68 -2.33
N VAL A 888 -17.80 21.26 -1.13
CA VAL A 888 -18.75 20.93 -0.06
C VAL A 888 -20.03 21.74 -0.25
N SER A 889 -21.19 21.11 -0.11
CA SER A 889 -22.45 21.80 0.14
C SER A 889 -22.90 21.51 1.56
N ALA A 890 -23.54 22.46 2.21
CA ALA A 890 -24.02 22.29 3.59
C ALA A 890 -25.24 23.16 3.88
N ASN A 891 -25.98 22.79 4.93
CA ASN A 891 -27.13 23.55 5.38
C ASN A 891 -26.71 24.94 5.91
N THR A 892 -27.30 25.99 5.33
CA THR A 892 -27.01 27.40 5.62
C THR A 892 -27.18 27.73 7.11
N SER A 893 -28.16 27.13 7.79
CA SER A 893 -28.40 27.37 9.22
C SER A 893 -27.33 26.73 10.12
N VAL A 894 -26.73 25.62 9.69
CA VAL A 894 -25.63 24.96 10.39
C VAL A 894 -24.32 25.75 10.21
N LEU A 895 -24.08 26.29 9.01
CA LEU A 895 -22.96 27.19 8.72
C LEU A 895 -23.08 28.55 9.44
N ASP A 896 -24.29 29.08 9.60
CA ASP A 896 -24.54 30.28 10.41
C ASP A 896 -24.38 30.03 11.91
N ALA A 897 -24.72 28.82 12.38
CA ALA A 897 -24.46 28.40 13.76
C ALA A 897 -22.96 28.13 14.02
N ASN A 898 -22.18 27.78 12.99
CA ASN A 898 -20.77 27.40 13.09
C ASN A 898 -19.84 28.33 12.27
N PRO A 899 -19.56 29.57 12.73
CA PRO A 899 -18.65 30.50 12.04
C PRO A 899 -17.24 29.96 11.81
N PHE A 900 -16.77 29.03 12.65
CA PHE A 900 -15.49 28.35 12.43
C PHE A 900 -15.56 27.37 11.24
N MET A 901 -16.56 26.48 11.19
CA MET A 901 -16.77 25.56 10.06
C MET A 901 -16.92 26.32 8.72
N ARG A 902 -17.66 27.44 8.75
CA ARG A 902 -17.84 28.37 7.62
C ARG A 902 -16.50 28.99 7.13
N ARG A 903 -15.43 28.97 7.94
CA ARG A 903 -14.07 29.39 7.55
C ARG A 903 -13.13 28.22 7.24
N LEU A 904 -13.30 27.07 7.90
CA LEU A 904 -12.47 25.89 7.69
C LEU A 904 -12.74 25.24 6.33
N LEU A 905 -14.02 25.01 5.98
CA LEU A 905 -14.36 24.31 4.74
C LEU A 905 -13.80 24.97 3.46
N PRO A 906 -13.76 26.32 3.31
CA PRO A 906 -13.08 26.98 2.19
C PRO A 906 -11.55 26.88 2.15
N LEU A 907 -10.91 26.41 3.23
CA LEU A 907 -9.46 26.20 3.32
C LEU A 907 -9.09 24.75 2.97
N VAL A 908 -9.96 23.78 3.27
CA VAL A 908 -9.78 22.35 2.95
C VAL A 908 -9.63 22.15 1.44
N LYS A 909 -8.39 21.93 1.00
CA LYS A 909 -7.99 21.80 -0.42
C LYS A 909 -6.94 20.69 -0.57
N PRO A 910 -7.34 19.41 -0.41
CA PRO A 910 -6.50 18.26 -0.75
C PRO A 910 -6.05 18.34 -2.22
N SER A 911 -4.93 17.70 -2.54
CA SER A 911 -4.47 17.60 -3.93
C SER A 911 -5.32 16.57 -4.70
N ILE A 912 -5.76 16.95 -5.89
CA ILE A 912 -6.56 16.09 -6.78
C ILE A 912 -5.78 14.85 -7.24
N LEU A 913 -4.44 14.90 -7.25
CA LEU A 913 -3.58 13.77 -7.60
C LEU A 913 -3.60 12.72 -6.48
N ASP A 914 -3.39 13.13 -5.23
CA ASP A 914 -3.43 12.26 -4.06
C ASP A 914 -4.77 11.52 -4.00
N ILE A 915 -5.86 12.26 -4.20
CA ILE A 915 -7.23 11.75 -4.18
C ILE A 915 -7.47 10.78 -5.34
N SER A 916 -6.83 11.00 -6.49
CA SER A 916 -6.85 10.04 -7.61
C SER A 916 -6.10 8.75 -7.27
N PHE A 917 -4.94 8.83 -6.61
CA PHE A 917 -4.19 7.64 -6.16
C PHE A 917 -4.96 6.85 -5.09
N LEU A 918 -5.51 7.53 -4.09
CA LEU A 918 -6.34 6.90 -3.04
C LEU A 918 -7.61 6.26 -3.59
N GLN A 919 -8.22 6.81 -4.66
CA GLN A 919 -9.32 6.16 -5.38
C GLN A 919 -8.89 4.88 -6.12
N VAL A 920 -7.65 4.82 -6.62
CA VAL A 920 -7.10 3.59 -7.22
C VAL A 920 -6.84 2.56 -6.12
N GLU A 921 -6.17 2.93 -5.03
CA GLU A 921 -5.94 2.05 -3.89
C GLU A 921 -7.26 1.53 -3.27
N GLN A 922 -8.28 2.39 -3.16
CA GLN A 922 -9.63 2.00 -2.76
C GLN A 922 -10.23 0.91 -3.68
N THR A 923 -9.95 1.00 -4.99
CA THR A 923 -10.47 0.09 -6.03
C THR A 923 -9.70 -1.24 -6.08
N ASP A 924 -8.39 -1.21 -5.82
CA ASP A 924 -7.52 -2.40 -5.79
C ASP A 924 -7.64 -3.19 -4.45
N GLY A 925 -8.26 -2.59 -3.43
CA GLY A 925 -8.56 -3.22 -2.14
C GLY A 925 -9.93 -3.92 -2.06
N ASP A 926 -10.46 -4.06 -0.85
CA ASP A 926 -11.73 -4.79 -0.60
C ASP A 926 -13.00 -3.93 -0.77
N GLY A 927 -12.87 -2.66 -1.13
CA GLY A 927 -13.96 -1.70 -1.26
C GLY A 927 -14.72 -1.37 0.04
N SER A 928 -14.23 -1.81 1.21
CA SER A 928 -14.92 -1.64 2.48
C SER A 928 -14.77 -0.24 3.07
N GLU A 929 -15.68 0.14 3.97
CA GLU A 929 -15.56 1.40 4.71
C GLU A 929 -14.32 1.44 5.61
N ALA A 930 -13.93 0.29 6.17
CA ALA A 930 -12.69 0.19 6.94
C ALA A 930 -11.46 0.53 6.06
N HIS A 931 -11.48 0.18 4.78
CA HIS A 931 -10.43 0.55 3.85
C HIS A 931 -10.46 2.03 3.46
N VAL A 932 -11.65 2.59 3.17
CA VAL A 932 -11.83 4.04 2.94
C VAL A 932 -11.31 4.86 4.11
N VAL A 933 -11.68 4.48 5.34
CA VAL A 933 -11.21 5.12 6.58
C VAL A 933 -9.69 5.01 6.72
N LYS A 934 -9.10 3.83 6.48
CA LYS A 934 -7.64 3.65 6.52
C LYS A 934 -6.91 4.57 5.52
N LEU A 935 -7.38 4.62 4.27
CA LEU A 935 -6.78 5.44 3.20
C LEU A 935 -6.89 6.94 3.51
N ALA A 936 -8.05 7.39 3.97
CA ALA A 936 -8.25 8.77 4.42
C ALA A 936 -7.36 9.11 5.63
N THR A 937 -7.21 8.20 6.60
CA THR A 937 -6.34 8.40 7.78
C THR A 937 -4.85 8.45 7.40
N GLY A 938 -4.40 7.64 6.43
CA GLY A 938 -3.05 7.74 5.86
C GLY A 938 -2.80 9.13 5.27
N TRP A 939 -3.67 9.57 4.36
CA TRP A 939 -3.57 10.91 3.77
C TRP A 939 -3.59 12.03 4.81
N MET A 940 -4.41 11.89 5.87
CA MET A 940 -4.51 12.83 6.99
C MET A 940 -3.24 12.90 7.86
N ALA A 941 -2.43 11.85 7.89
CA ALA A 941 -1.12 11.84 8.52
C ALA A 941 -0.09 12.51 7.60
N ASP A 942 0.00 12.10 6.33
CA ASP A 942 0.92 12.66 5.33
C ASP A 942 0.71 14.17 5.12
N ASN A 943 -0.53 14.64 5.25
CA ASN A 943 -0.92 16.05 5.10
C ASN A 943 -1.21 16.75 6.44
N ALA A 944 -0.74 16.20 7.57
CA ALA A 944 -1.05 16.72 8.90
C ALA A 944 -0.75 18.21 9.05
N ASP A 945 0.37 18.70 8.50
CA ASP A 945 0.75 20.12 8.49
C ASP A 945 -0.23 21.01 7.73
N HIS A 946 -0.72 20.57 6.56
CA HIS A 946 -1.71 21.30 5.78
C HIS A 946 -3.05 21.37 6.50
N VAL A 947 -3.50 20.24 7.07
CA VAL A 947 -4.72 20.18 7.88
C VAL A 947 -4.62 21.08 9.12
N ASN A 948 -3.48 21.02 9.83
CA ASN A 948 -3.22 21.87 11.00
C ASN A 948 -3.24 23.36 10.62
N ALA A 949 -2.62 23.74 9.50
CA ALA A 949 -2.62 25.11 9.00
C ALA A 949 -4.04 25.62 8.68
N TRP A 950 -4.89 24.80 8.03
CA TRP A 950 -6.28 25.15 7.75
C TRP A 950 -7.11 25.35 9.03
N ILE A 951 -6.95 24.48 10.02
CA ILE A 951 -7.61 24.58 11.32
C ILE A 951 -7.16 25.85 12.08
N LEU A 952 -5.86 26.15 12.08
CA LEU A 952 -5.30 27.33 12.73
C LEU A 952 -5.71 28.65 12.04
N GLU A 953 -5.74 28.70 10.71
CA GLU A 953 -6.23 29.87 9.97
C GLU A 953 -7.73 30.09 10.20
N ALA A 954 -8.53 29.02 10.19
CA ALA A 954 -9.96 29.07 10.54
C ALA A 954 -10.21 29.53 11.99
N ALA A 955 -9.31 29.20 12.92
CA ALA A 955 -9.40 29.63 14.32
C ALA A 955 -9.07 31.11 14.53
N GLY A 956 -8.22 31.71 13.69
CA GLY A 956 -7.73 33.08 13.83
C GLY A 956 -8.68 34.21 13.40
N GLY A 957 -9.87 33.89 12.86
CA GLY A 957 -10.81 34.85 12.24
C GLY A 957 -12.03 35.26 13.06
#